data_AF-A0A2S4N9V6-F1
#
_entry.id   AF-A0A2S4N9V6-F1
#
_cell.length_a   1.000
_cell.length_b   1.000
_cell.length_c   1.000
_cell.angle_alpha   90.00
_cell.angle_beta   90.00
_cell.angle_gamma   90.00
#
_symmetry.space_group_name_H-M   'P 1'
#
loop_
_entity.id
_entity.type
_entity.pdbx_description
1 polymer ?
#
loop_
_entity_poly.entity_id
_entity_poly.type
_entity_poly.pdbx_seq_one_letter_code
_entity_poly.pdbx_strand_id
1 'polypeptide(L)'
;MFKSFFYISFFCFSAIVFAQNYTKHTVQQGETVTSIAQKYKITPSDIYRLNPDAQNGLSYNAVLLIPKSTTPTTTSSEKKITHTIVAKETLYGIATKYKTTVEAIEKANPILKEKGLQVGQVIVVPSLSHSKSNLEDKVLALNKTTHIVQEGETKYGIAKQYSITVDELEKYNPSIKDNLPVGAVLNINAQKKATVLVSTKEIETSTPPTTKPETPSKPEVSLPNNLYNYTVKAGETFYRLTHKFSISQASLIALNPELNEGVKEGMILRVPASVSVKKEVLSSFKDLTKSINNQTRKELVLFIPFNASKIQNDTSQTVQERLKKDKFLNLTLDFYSGALMAIDSAKTLGLNVNVRVFDSQETKNSTSALALLRSNDFSKADAVIGPFYQVNVEKIAEALENQNIPVISPLSKEEGNNYSNLYQSMPTPQAVKNAMFEYMQKKEGNIIAVVDPKKIAIKEYIEQYQKETQIVPLSDKGTITADNIKKMLVKGKMNYVIMESEKTGTINLILNTLIAAQKEYQVNLVILEENETLNFEEIQLSKLTKLKMTYPSINRDNDLRDAQLFERYYKKKNNTLPSAYATRGFDLTFDTLLRLSQNTEFSNNAVSIATQYVENKFDYAPKVSGGFLNEGVHILYYDTDLTIKTAN
;
A
#
# COMPACT_ATOMS: atom_id res chain seq x y z
N MET A 1 27.78 86.19 -40.59
CA MET A 1 29.08 86.40 -39.91
C MET A 1 28.94 85.91 -38.47
N PHE A 2 30.02 85.44 -37.83
CA PHE A 2 30.12 84.88 -36.45
C PHE A 2 29.82 83.37 -36.20
N LYS A 3 30.92 82.60 -36.28
CA LYS A 3 31.52 81.73 -35.23
C LYS A 3 30.67 80.67 -34.50
N SER A 4 30.93 79.41 -34.89
CA SER A 4 31.54 78.32 -34.08
C SER A 4 30.98 77.96 -32.69
N PHE A 5 30.59 76.69 -32.52
CA PHE A 5 31.14 75.83 -31.46
C PHE A 5 31.13 74.36 -31.91
N PHE A 6 32.23 73.63 -31.72
CA PHE A 6 32.41 72.24 -32.18
C PHE A 6 32.43 71.32 -30.95
N TYR A 7 31.37 70.53 -30.74
CA TYR A 7 31.31 69.56 -29.64
C TYR A 7 31.64 68.14 -30.16
N ILE A 8 32.84 67.66 -29.84
CA ILE A 8 33.22 66.26 -30.05
C ILE A 8 32.75 65.46 -28.84
N SER A 9 31.73 64.62 -29.02
CA SER A 9 31.34 63.63 -28.02
C SER A 9 32.11 62.33 -28.25
N PHE A 10 33.01 62.01 -27.32
CA PHE A 10 33.85 60.81 -27.38
C PHE A 10 33.12 59.63 -26.73
N PHE A 11 32.45 58.79 -27.52
CA PHE A 11 31.65 57.69 -27.00
C PHE A 11 32.53 56.46 -26.66
N CYS A 12 33.04 56.41 -25.43
CA CYS A 12 33.79 55.26 -24.92
C CYS A 12 32.92 54.00 -24.82
N PHE A 13 32.99 53.12 -25.82
CA PHE A 13 32.52 51.74 -25.68
C PHE A 13 33.42 50.96 -24.71
N SER A 14 32.93 50.71 -23.50
CA SER A 14 33.58 49.81 -22.55
C SER A 14 33.11 48.37 -22.78
N ALA A 15 33.98 47.54 -23.35
CA ALA A 15 33.74 46.11 -23.46
C ALA A 15 33.96 45.44 -22.09
N ILE A 16 32.88 45.07 -21.40
CA ILE A 16 32.95 44.31 -20.15
C ILE A 16 33.33 42.86 -20.48
N VAL A 17 34.60 42.50 -20.26
CA VAL A 17 35.06 41.11 -20.32
C VAL A 17 34.62 40.39 -19.04
N PHE A 18 33.58 39.57 -19.13
CA PHE A 18 33.17 38.70 -18.03
C PHE A 18 34.13 37.53 -17.87
N ALA A 19 34.81 37.45 -16.72
CA ALA A 19 35.60 36.28 -16.36
C ALA A 19 34.69 35.04 -16.14
N GLN A 20 35.04 33.89 -16.73
CA GLN A 20 34.27 32.66 -16.57
C GLN A 20 34.52 32.02 -15.19
N ASN A 21 33.51 32.07 -14.31
CA ASN A 21 33.56 31.60 -12.92
C ASN A 21 33.39 30.07 -12.75
N TYR A 22 33.81 29.29 -13.75
CA TYR A 22 33.74 27.83 -13.72
C TYR A 22 35.00 27.20 -14.35
N THR A 23 35.16 25.90 -14.12
CA THR A 23 36.12 25.02 -14.81
C THR A 23 35.36 23.89 -15.48
N LYS A 24 35.92 23.28 -16.52
CA LYS A 24 35.32 22.11 -17.18
C LYS A 24 35.89 20.82 -16.59
N HIS A 25 35.05 19.81 -16.45
CA HIS A 25 35.42 18.47 -15.99
C HIS A 25 34.78 17.43 -16.91
N THR A 26 35.58 16.51 -17.46
CA THR A 26 35.10 15.43 -18.33
C THR A 26 34.92 14.16 -17.51
N VAL A 27 33.69 13.61 -17.51
CA VAL A 27 33.29 12.44 -16.70
C VAL A 27 34.01 11.18 -17.16
N GLN A 28 34.78 10.57 -16.26
CA GLN A 28 35.44 9.28 -16.48
C GLN A 28 34.49 8.10 -16.21
N GLN A 29 34.85 6.91 -16.70
CA GLN A 29 34.03 5.71 -16.56
C GLN A 29 33.87 5.34 -15.07
N GLY A 30 32.63 5.40 -14.57
CA GLY A 30 32.30 5.12 -13.17
C GLY A 30 32.32 6.33 -12.22
N GLU A 31 32.66 7.54 -12.68
CA GLU A 31 32.49 8.75 -11.85
C GLU A 31 30.99 9.09 -11.67
N THR A 32 30.63 9.49 -10.45
CA THR A 32 29.27 9.96 -10.08
C THR A 32 29.30 11.46 -9.76
N VAL A 33 28.13 12.12 -9.79
CA VAL A 33 28.05 13.54 -9.39
C VAL A 33 28.56 13.73 -7.96
N THR A 34 28.33 12.76 -7.07
CA THR A 34 28.81 12.75 -5.69
C THR A 34 30.34 12.68 -5.60
N SER A 35 30.99 11.78 -6.35
CA SER A 35 32.46 11.68 -6.35
C SER A 35 33.12 12.92 -6.99
N ILE A 36 32.49 13.49 -8.02
CA ILE A 36 32.96 14.74 -8.65
C ILE A 36 32.78 15.94 -7.70
N ALA A 37 31.65 16.04 -7.00
CA ALA A 37 31.42 17.09 -6.01
C ALA A 37 32.46 17.06 -4.86
N GLN A 38 32.76 15.86 -4.35
CA GLN A 38 33.81 15.65 -3.35
C GLN A 38 35.20 16.06 -3.88
N LYS A 39 35.55 15.64 -5.10
CA LYS A 39 36.82 15.98 -5.78
C LYS A 39 37.04 17.49 -5.92
N TYR A 40 35.98 18.26 -6.17
CA TYR A 40 36.04 19.73 -6.28
C TYR A 40 35.67 20.48 -4.98
N LYS A 41 35.42 19.76 -3.87
CA LYS A 41 35.03 20.31 -2.55
C LYS A 41 33.80 21.23 -2.58
N ILE A 42 32.83 20.89 -3.42
CA ILE A 42 31.54 21.59 -3.57
C ILE A 42 30.38 20.62 -3.30
N THR A 43 29.14 21.11 -3.30
CA THR A 43 27.97 20.24 -3.18
C THR A 43 27.55 19.67 -4.55
N PRO A 44 26.89 18.49 -4.61
CA PRO A 44 26.25 18.02 -5.85
C PRO A 44 25.28 19.05 -6.44
N SER A 45 24.58 19.81 -5.60
CA SER A 45 23.72 20.94 -6.01
C SER A 45 24.46 22.08 -6.72
N ASP A 46 25.72 22.36 -6.37
CA ASP A 46 26.53 23.36 -7.07
C ASP A 46 26.87 22.92 -8.50
N ILE A 47 27.03 21.60 -8.72
CA ILE A 47 27.19 21.01 -10.05
C ILE A 47 25.87 21.07 -10.81
N TYR A 48 24.76 20.63 -10.20
CA TYR A 48 23.44 20.63 -10.86
C TYR A 48 22.97 22.03 -11.29
N ARG A 49 23.33 23.09 -10.56
CA ARG A 49 23.00 24.47 -10.93
C ARG A 49 23.59 24.90 -12.29
N LEU A 50 24.75 24.38 -12.67
CA LEU A 50 25.38 24.66 -13.97
C LEU A 50 25.20 23.52 -14.98
N ASN A 51 24.70 22.36 -14.54
CA ASN A 51 24.48 21.15 -15.35
C ASN A 51 23.16 20.48 -14.96
N PRO A 52 21.98 21.04 -15.32
CA PRO A 52 20.69 20.49 -14.92
C PRO A 52 20.49 19.03 -15.37
N ASP A 53 20.97 18.69 -16.57
CA ASP A 53 20.80 17.37 -17.17
C ASP A 53 21.49 16.25 -16.37
N ALA A 54 22.54 16.57 -15.61
CA ALA A 54 23.26 15.61 -14.75
C ALA A 54 22.39 15.03 -13.63
N GLN A 55 21.23 15.64 -13.32
CA GLN A 55 20.24 15.07 -12.40
C GLN A 55 19.65 13.74 -12.91
N ASN A 56 19.68 13.50 -14.22
CA ASN A 56 19.21 12.27 -14.85
C ASN A 56 20.29 11.17 -14.93
N GLY A 57 21.43 11.37 -14.26
CA GLY A 57 22.62 10.52 -14.34
C GLY A 57 23.74 11.12 -15.19
N LEU A 58 24.92 10.51 -15.13
CA LEU A 58 26.09 10.95 -15.92
C LEU A 58 26.38 9.96 -17.05
N SER A 59 26.62 10.50 -18.24
CA SER A 59 27.15 9.73 -19.38
C SER A 59 28.68 9.81 -19.41
N TYR A 60 29.32 8.70 -19.80
CA TYR A 60 30.76 8.66 -20.05
C TYR A 60 31.19 9.71 -21.09
N ASN A 61 32.31 10.40 -20.85
CA ASN A 61 32.81 11.53 -21.63
C ASN A 61 31.91 12.79 -21.68
N ALA A 62 30.83 12.87 -20.88
CA ALA A 62 30.10 14.13 -20.71
C ALA A 62 30.99 15.21 -20.08
N VAL A 63 30.82 16.48 -20.47
CA VAL A 63 31.59 17.61 -19.94
C VAL A 63 30.72 18.45 -19.03
N LEU A 64 31.07 18.50 -17.74
CA LEU A 64 30.39 19.27 -16.71
C LEU A 64 31.08 20.62 -16.46
N LEU A 65 30.28 21.66 -16.23
CA LEU A 65 30.68 22.99 -15.76
C LEU A 65 30.72 23.00 -14.23
N ILE A 66 31.90 23.05 -13.64
CA ILE A 66 32.13 23.01 -12.20
C ILE A 66 32.42 24.43 -11.69
N PRO A 67 31.64 25.00 -10.76
CA PRO A 67 31.91 26.36 -10.25
C PRO A 67 33.23 26.42 -9.48
N LYS A 68 34.00 27.50 -9.65
CA LYS A 68 35.22 27.74 -8.87
C LYS A 68 34.84 28.24 -7.48
N SER A 69 35.23 27.50 -6.44
CA SER A 69 34.88 27.81 -5.04
C SER A 69 35.56 29.09 -4.53
N THR A 70 34.79 30.15 -4.30
CA THR A 70 35.17 31.28 -3.44
C THR A 70 34.70 31.01 -2.01
N THR A 71 35.63 30.79 -1.08
CA THR A 71 35.34 30.68 0.36
C THR A 71 34.73 31.98 0.90
N PRO A 72 33.57 31.95 1.60
CA PRO A 72 33.01 33.15 2.22
C PRO A 72 33.69 33.44 3.57
N THR A 73 34.37 34.58 3.65
CA THR A 73 34.79 35.19 4.91
C THR A 73 33.58 35.68 5.70
N THR A 74 33.67 35.71 7.02
CA THR A 74 32.63 36.15 7.96
C THR A 74 32.03 37.52 7.66
N THR A 75 30.71 37.61 7.54
CA THR A 75 29.93 38.81 7.89
C THR A 75 28.52 38.43 8.32
N SER A 76 27.98 39.12 9.33
CA SER A 76 26.70 38.80 9.97
C SER A 76 25.50 38.99 9.01
N SER A 77 24.82 37.90 8.65
CA SER A 77 23.46 37.93 8.12
C SER A 77 22.74 36.61 8.48
N GLU A 78 21.42 36.68 8.65
CA GLU A 78 20.64 35.60 9.24
C GLU A 78 20.69 34.31 8.41
N LYS A 79 21.01 33.21 9.09
CA LYS A 79 21.20 31.89 8.46
C LYS A 79 19.84 31.28 8.09
N LYS A 80 19.30 31.66 6.92
CA LYS A 80 18.05 31.10 6.37
C LYS A 80 18.20 29.60 6.16
N ILE A 81 17.50 28.80 6.97
CA ILE A 81 17.41 27.35 6.76
C ILE A 81 16.44 27.12 5.59
N THR A 82 16.82 26.22 4.68
CA THR A 82 15.97 25.78 3.58
C THR A 82 15.67 24.29 3.73
N HIS A 83 14.52 23.87 3.22
CA HIS A 83 14.04 22.50 3.33
C HIS A 83 13.34 22.09 2.03
N THR A 84 13.82 21.00 1.43
CA THR A 84 13.19 20.37 0.27
C THR A 84 12.10 19.43 0.74
N ILE A 85 10.86 19.68 0.29
CA ILE A 85 9.68 18.88 0.62
C ILE A 85 9.80 17.50 -0.03
N VAL A 86 9.71 16.44 0.76
CA VAL A 86 9.61 15.06 0.24
C VAL A 86 8.17 14.55 0.24
N ALA A 87 7.94 13.41 -0.42
CA ALA A 87 6.61 12.80 -0.48
C ALA A 87 6.05 12.51 0.92
N LYS A 88 4.76 12.83 1.12
CA LYS A 88 4.00 12.68 2.38
C LYS A 88 4.39 13.65 3.52
N GLU A 89 5.28 14.61 3.34
CA GLU A 89 5.47 15.70 4.30
C GLU A 89 4.28 16.70 4.29
N THR A 90 4.09 17.42 5.41
CA THR A 90 3.05 18.46 5.58
C THR A 90 3.67 19.69 6.24
N LEU A 91 3.08 20.88 6.04
CA LEU A 91 3.57 22.10 6.69
C LEU A 91 3.64 21.99 8.22
N TYR A 92 2.69 21.28 8.83
CA TYR A 92 2.71 20.99 10.26
C TYR A 92 3.88 20.09 10.66
N GLY A 93 4.17 19.04 9.89
CA GLY A 93 5.33 18.17 10.12
C GLY A 93 6.66 18.93 9.99
N ILE A 94 6.76 19.82 9.00
CA ILE A 94 7.93 20.66 8.76
C ILE A 94 8.10 21.69 9.89
N ALA A 95 7.02 22.40 10.26
CA ALA A 95 7.01 23.33 11.39
C ALA A 95 7.49 22.66 12.69
N THR A 96 6.99 21.46 12.97
CA THR A 96 7.38 20.64 14.14
C THR A 96 8.86 20.24 14.07
N LYS A 97 9.32 19.73 12.92
CA LYS A 97 10.71 19.28 12.66
C LYS A 97 11.75 20.38 12.88
N TYR A 98 11.41 21.63 12.56
CA TYR A 98 12.29 22.80 12.67
C TYR A 98 11.96 23.73 13.86
N LYS A 99 11.06 23.31 14.77
CA LYS A 99 10.62 24.10 15.95
C LYS A 99 10.18 25.53 15.61
N THR A 100 9.32 25.64 14.60
CA THR A 100 8.75 26.92 14.12
C THR A 100 7.23 26.77 13.94
N THR A 101 6.53 27.80 13.45
CA THR A 101 5.07 27.73 13.19
C THR A 101 4.75 27.58 11.71
N VAL A 102 3.59 27.00 11.39
CA VAL A 102 3.08 26.93 10.01
C VAL A 102 2.93 28.32 9.42
N GLU A 103 2.36 29.27 10.18
CA GLU A 103 2.23 30.68 9.77
C GLU A 103 3.58 31.33 9.45
N ALA A 104 4.63 31.06 10.23
CA ALA A 104 5.97 31.59 9.96
C ALA A 104 6.56 31.01 8.65
N ILE A 105 6.29 29.74 8.34
CA ILE A 105 6.67 29.12 7.06
C ILE A 105 5.85 29.70 5.90
N GLU A 106 4.54 29.87 6.04
CA GLU A 106 3.69 30.45 4.99
C GLU A 106 4.03 31.93 4.72
N LYS A 107 4.34 32.70 5.76
CA LYS A 107 4.82 34.08 5.64
C LYS A 107 6.20 34.16 4.98
N ALA A 108 7.08 33.19 5.22
CA ALA A 108 8.38 33.10 4.56
C ALA A 108 8.28 32.59 3.10
N ASN A 109 7.18 31.95 2.71
CA ASN A 109 6.97 31.35 1.38
C ASN A 109 5.57 31.64 0.83
N PRO A 110 5.28 32.88 0.39
CA PRO A 110 3.94 33.29 -0.05
C PRO A 110 3.32 32.39 -1.15
N ILE A 111 4.16 31.80 -2.01
CA ILE A 111 3.77 30.87 -3.08
C ILE A 111 2.97 29.64 -2.58
N LEU A 112 3.11 29.26 -1.31
CA LEU A 112 2.37 28.15 -0.71
C LEU A 112 0.85 28.42 -0.68
N LYS A 113 0.43 29.68 -0.60
CA LYS A 113 -0.99 30.06 -0.59
C LYS A 113 -1.68 29.87 -1.94
N GLU A 114 -0.92 29.88 -3.04
CA GLU A 114 -1.44 29.71 -4.40
C GLU A 114 -1.34 28.26 -4.90
N LYS A 115 -0.25 27.57 -4.57
CA LYS A 115 0.12 26.28 -5.19
C LYS A 115 0.17 25.10 -4.22
N GLY A 116 -0.08 25.35 -2.94
CA GLY A 116 0.08 24.34 -1.89
C GLY A 116 1.53 23.87 -1.72
N LEU A 117 1.68 22.74 -1.05
CA LEU A 117 2.98 22.10 -0.80
C LEU A 117 3.28 21.09 -1.91
N GLN A 118 4.34 21.31 -2.69
CA GLN A 118 4.69 20.44 -3.82
C GLN A 118 5.94 19.60 -3.53
N VAL A 119 5.92 18.31 -3.88
CA VAL A 119 7.07 17.41 -3.68
C VAL A 119 8.24 17.87 -4.57
N GLY A 120 9.44 17.98 -3.99
CA GLY A 120 10.64 18.52 -4.64
C GLY A 120 10.78 20.05 -4.55
N GLN A 121 9.74 20.77 -4.09
CA GLN A 121 9.82 22.20 -3.86
C GLN A 121 10.73 22.51 -2.66
N VAL A 122 11.56 23.54 -2.78
CA VAL A 122 12.38 24.06 -1.67
C VAL A 122 11.66 25.24 -1.03
N ILE A 123 11.50 25.20 0.30
CA ILE A 123 10.93 26.28 1.10
C ILE A 123 11.92 26.79 2.14
N VAL A 124 11.81 28.07 2.49
CA VAL A 124 12.56 28.72 3.58
C VAL A 124 11.87 28.42 4.90
N VAL A 125 12.61 27.91 5.88
CA VAL A 125 12.09 27.58 7.22
C VAL A 125 12.76 28.47 8.26
N PRO A 126 12.05 29.46 8.85
CA PRO A 126 12.64 30.34 9.84
C PRO A 126 12.86 29.61 11.18
N SER A 127 14.09 29.64 11.69
CA SER A 127 14.50 28.95 12.92
C SER A 127 14.45 29.88 14.13
N LEU A 128 13.74 29.47 15.18
CA LEU A 128 13.77 30.15 16.48
C LEU A 128 15.00 29.68 17.29
N SER A 129 16.09 30.46 17.21
CA SER A 129 17.32 30.18 17.97
C SER A 129 17.06 30.32 19.48
N HIS A 130 17.46 29.31 20.26
CA HIS A 130 17.20 29.29 21.70
C HIS A 130 18.17 30.22 22.44
N SER A 131 17.66 31.21 23.15
CA SER A 131 18.36 31.86 24.26
C SER A 131 17.73 31.41 25.58
N LYS A 132 18.56 30.96 26.54
CA LYS A 132 18.10 30.62 27.90
C LYS A 132 18.22 31.85 28.79
N SER A 133 17.10 32.38 29.26
CA SER A 133 17.01 33.14 30.52
C SER A 133 15.56 33.17 31.02
N ASN A 134 15.38 33.26 32.33
CA ASN A 134 14.09 33.19 33.01
C ASN A 134 13.12 34.28 32.56
N LEU A 135 11.91 33.88 32.16
CA LEU A 135 10.66 34.58 32.46
C LEU A 135 9.55 33.53 32.60
N GLU A 136 9.34 33.07 33.84
CA GLU A 136 8.01 32.64 34.27
C GLU A 136 7.05 33.86 34.18
N ASP A 137 5.75 33.61 34.06
CA ASP A 137 4.68 34.63 33.97
C ASP A 137 4.67 35.56 32.74
N LYS A 138 4.67 35.01 31.51
CA LYS A 138 3.90 35.61 30.37
C LYS A 138 3.61 34.74 29.13
N VAL A 139 3.19 33.48 29.29
CA VAL A 139 2.65 32.67 28.16
C VAL A 139 1.26 32.10 28.49
N LEU A 140 0.28 32.98 28.50
CA LEU A 140 -1.16 32.67 28.40
C LEU A 140 -1.76 33.55 27.30
N ALA A 141 -2.73 32.99 26.55
CA ALA A 141 -3.37 33.55 25.34
C ALA A 141 -2.40 33.69 24.13
N LEU A 142 -2.50 32.88 23.07
CA LEU A 142 -3.70 32.65 22.26
C LEU A 142 -3.57 31.35 21.44
N ASN A 143 -4.60 30.48 21.48
CA ASN A 143 -4.99 29.54 20.42
C ASN A 143 -6.27 28.84 20.88
N LYS A 144 -7.42 29.47 20.58
CA LYS A 144 -8.74 29.05 21.03
C LYS A 144 -9.59 28.76 19.79
N THR A 145 -9.67 27.50 19.39
CA THR A 145 -10.59 27.06 18.32
C THR A 145 -12.02 27.10 18.86
N THR A 146 -12.80 28.10 18.45
CA THR A 146 -14.22 28.22 18.81
C THR A 146 -15.13 27.98 17.62
N HIS A 147 -16.33 27.48 17.86
CA HIS A 147 -17.38 27.24 16.87
C HIS A 147 -18.67 27.96 17.30
N ILE A 148 -19.43 28.53 16.36
CA ILE A 148 -20.67 29.29 16.64
C ILE A 148 -21.87 28.47 16.13
N VAL A 149 -22.77 28.10 17.03
CA VAL A 149 -23.95 27.27 16.72
C VAL A 149 -24.85 27.95 15.70
N GLN A 150 -25.11 27.29 14.58
CA GLN A 150 -26.05 27.70 13.54
C GLN A 150 -27.44 27.08 13.74
N GLU A 151 -28.43 27.61 13.04
CA GLU A 151 -29.79 27.07 13.05
C GLU A 151 -29.84 25.64 12.49
N GLY A 152 -30.48 24.72 13.21
CA GLY A 152 -30.57 23.30 12.84
C GLY A 152 -29.37 22.43 13.26
N GLU A 153 -28.31 22.98 13.84
CA GLU A 153 -27.21 22.18 14.39
C GLU A 153 -27.57 21.50 15.71
N THR A 154 -26.89 20.39 16.02
CA THR A 154 -27.09 19.62 17.27
C THR A 154 -25.75 19.37 17.94
N LYS A 155 -25.74 19.21 19.27
CA LYS A 155 -24.51 18.88 20.04
C LYS A 155 -23.76 17.69 19.44
N TYR A 156 -24.52 16.66 19.02
CA TYR A 156 -23.98 15.47 18.37
C TYR A 156 -23.33 15.76 17.01
N GLY A 157 -23.98 16.57 16.17
CA GLY A 157 -23.43 16.99 14.87
C GLY A 157 -22.11 17.75 15.02
N ILE A 158 -22.08 18.72 15.95
CA ILE A 158 -20.90 19.54 16.25
C ILE A 158 -19.77 18.67 16.84
N ALA A 159 -20.07 17.84 17.85
CA ALA A 159 -19.09 16.94 18.45
C ALA A 159 -18.47 15.99 17.40
N LYS A 160 -19.31 15.41 16.53
CA LYS A 160 -18.88 14.56 15.41
C LYS A 160 -18.01 15.31 14.40
N GLN A 161 -18.36 16.55 14.05
CA GLN A 161 -17.58 17.39 13.12
C GLN A 161 -16.16 17.64 13.64
N TYR A 162 -16.01 17.91 14.94
CA TYR A 162 -14.71 18.17 15.58
C TYR A 162 -14.02 16.92 16.16
N SER A 163 -14.60 15.72 15.95
CA SER A 163 -14.08 14.44 16.43
C SER A 163 -13.84 14.39 17.95
N ILE A 164 -14.78 14.95 18.71
CA ILE A 164 -14.87 14.83 20.18
C ILE A 164 -16.22 14.21 20.57
N THR A 165 -16.36 13.78 21.83
CA THR A 165 -17.66 13.32 22.37
C THR A 165 -18.57 14.50 22.75
N VAL A 166 -19.87 14.25 22.88
CA VAL A 166 -20.82 15.26 23.42
C VAL A 166 -20.46 15.60 24.87
N ASP A 167 -20.07 14.60 25.66
CA ASP A 167 -19.63 14.80 27.05
C ASP A 167 -18.38 15.69 27.14
N GLU A 168 -17.42 15.56 26.23
CA GLU A 168 -16.27 16.47 26.13
C GLU A 168 -16.70 17.88 25.68
N LEU A 169 -17.60 17.98 24.69
CA LEU A 169 -18.13 19.27 24.22
C LEU A 169 -18.86 20.02 25.35
N GLU A 170 -19.67 19.33 26.16
CA GLU A 170 -20.34 19.88 27.35
C GLU A 170 -19.36 20.17 28.48
N LYS A 171 -18.35 19.33 28.70
CA LYS A 171 -17.29 19.56 29.70
C LYS A 171 -16.47 20.81 29.39
N TYR A 172 -16.25 21.13 28.11
CA TYR A 172 -15.60 22.37 27.68
C TYR A 172 -16.57 23.57 27.65
N ASN A 173 -17.89 23.33 27.65
CA ASN A 173 -18.93 24.35 27.55
C ASN A 173 -20.13 24.06 28.49
N PRO A 174 -19.96 24.10 29.83
CA PRO A 174 -20.98 23.59 30.76
C PRO A 174 -22.36 24.25 30.64
N SER A 175 -22.42 25.48 30.11
CA SER A 175 -23.66 26.22 29.85
C SER A 175 -24.55 25.60 28.77
N ILE A 176 -24.06 24.66 27.95
CA ILE A 176 -24.89 23.98 26.95
C ILE A 176 -25.52 22.67 27.46
N LYS A 177 -25.22 22.25 28.69
CA LYS A 177 -25.60 20.93 29.19
C LYS A 177 -27.10 20.67 29.09
N ASP A 178 -27.93 21.64 29.45
CA ASP A 178 -29.39 21.48 29.43
C ASP A 178 -30.02 21.85 28.07
N ASN A 179 -29.42 22.76 27.29
CA ASN A 179 -29.88 23.16 25.96
C ASN A 179 -28.73 23.75 25.11
N LEU A 180 -28.83 23.71 23.79
CA LEU A 180 -27.86 24.30 22.86
C LEU A 180 -28.45 25.54 22.16
N PRO A 181 -28.17 26.78 22.61
CA PRO A 181 -28.72 27.99 22.00
C PRO A 181 -28.08 28.28 20.63
N VAL A 182 -28.89 28.63 19.63
CA VAL A 182 -28.41 29.16 18.36
C VAL A 182 -27.64 30.46 18.60
N GLY A 183 -26.50 30.64 17.94
CA GLY A 183 -25.56 31.74 18.16
C GLY A 183 -24.59 31.56 19.33
N ALA A 184 -24.68 30.48 20.12
CA ALA A 184 -23.73 30.22 21.21
C ALA A 184 -22.30 29.95 20.68
N VAL A 185 -21.29 30.52 21.35
CA VAL A 185 -19.87 30.34 20.99
C VAL A 185 -19.25 29.25 21.86
N LEU A 186 -18.98 28.09 21.25
CA LEU A 186 -18.42 26.91 21.90
C LEU A 186 -16.90 26.88 21.80
N ASN A 187 -16.23 26.48 22.87
CA ASN A 187 -14.80 26.22 22.95
C ASN A 187 -14.50 24.75 22.58
N ILE A 188 -13.67 24.55 21.56
CA ILE A 188 -13.33 23.24 20.98
C ILE A 188 -11.82 23.03 21.14
N ASN A 189 -11.39 22.38 22.23
CA ASN A 189 -9.97 22.19 22.54
C ASN A 189 -9.52 20.74 22.24
N ALA A 190 -9.08 20.49 21.01
CA ALA A 190 -8.81 19.13 20.52
C ALA A 190 -7.36 18.65 20.77
N GLN A 191 -7.17 17.75 21.75
CA GLN A 191 -6.06 16.80 21.73
C GLN A 191 -6.53 15.46 21.11
N LYS A 192 -5.66 14.83 20.32
CA LYS A 192 -6.08 13.84 19.32
C LYS A 192 -6.21 12.40 19.87
N LYS A 193 -7.43 11.86 19.84
CA LYS A 193 -7.75 10.41 19.69
C LYS A 193 -9.01 10.27 18.83
N ALA A 194 -9.25 9.11 18.22
CA ALA A 194 -10.14 8.99 17.05
C ALA A 194 -11.25 7.93 17.17
N THR A 195 -12.29 8.09 16.33
CA THR A 195 -13.40 7.15 16.00
C THR A 195 -14.52 6.92 17.03
N VAL A 196 -15.70 6.47 16.57
CA VAL A 196 -16.93 7.25 16.19
C VAL A 196 -17.98 6.27 15.58
N LEU A 197 -19.28 6.63 15.56
CA LEU A 197 -20.49 5.91 15.01
C LEU A 197 -21.22 4.95 15.99
N VAL A 198 -22.56 4.74 16.00
CA VAL A 198 -23.77 5.53 15.61
C VAL A 198 -25.07 4.85 16.15
N SER A 199 -26.07 5.65 16.60
CA SER A 199 -27.56 5.44 16.65
C SER A 199 -28.26 4.18 17.25
N THR A 200 -29.17 4.35 18.22
CA THR A 200 -30.66 4.32 18.04
C THR A 200 -31.47 4.63 19.33
N LYS A 201 -32.76 5.00 19.18
CA LYS A 201 -33.82 5.20 20.22
C LYS A 201 -34.18 3.87 20.95
N GLU A 202 -34.87 3.80 22.11
CA GLU A 202 -35.95 4.66 22.64
C GLU A 202 -36.16 4.55 24.19
N ILE A 203 -36.43 5.69 24.85
CA ILE A 203 -37.38 5.97 25.97
C ILE A 203 -37.35 5.20 27.34
N GLU A 204 -36.90 5.96 28.36
CA GLU A 204 -37.47 6.21 29.72
C GLU A 204 -37.18 5.43 31.04
N THR A 205 -36.91 6.28 32.05
CA THR A 205 -37.22 6.23 33.52
C THR A 205 -36.20 5.78 34.58
N SER A 206 -35.68 6.82 35.26
CA SER A 206 -35.51 7.00 36.73
C SER A 206 -34.41 6.28 37.54
N THR A 207 -33.52 7.16 38.04
CA THR A 207 -32.86 7.20 39.39
C THR A 207 -31.55 6.43 39.67
N PRO A 208 -30.62 7.00 40.47
CA PRO A 208 -29.23 6.53 40.59
C PRO A 208 -28.87 5.92 41.97
N PRO A 209 -27.74 5.20 42.07
CA PRO A 209 -26.91 5.26 43.29
C PRO A 209 -25.37 5.31 43.08
N THR A 210 -24.75 6.26 43.79
CA THR A 210 -23.51 6.18 44.59
C THR A 210 -22.42 5.09 44.36
N THR A 211 -21.26 5.55 43.83
CA THR A 211 -19.86 5.36 44.33
C THR A 211 -19.29 4.01 44.82
N LYS A 212 -18.28 3.53 44.05
CA LYS A 212 -16.90 3.09 44.47
C LYS A 212 -16.73 1.68 45.10
N PRO A 213 -15.56 0.98 44.97
CA PRO A 213 -14.53 0.89 43.88
C PRO A 213 -14.28 -0.56 43.38
N GLU A 214 -13.47 -0.78 42.33
CA GLU A 214 -12.40 -1.83 42.32
C GLU A 214 -11.44 -1.78 41.09
N THR A 215 -10.21 -2.22 41.39
CA THR A 215 -8.98 -2.73 40.68
C THR A 215 -8.91 -2.95 39.13
N PRO A 216 -7.73 -3.27 38.53
CA PRO A 216 -7.32 -2.73 37.23
C PRO A 216 -7.61 -3.63 36.01
N SER A 217 -7.84 -3.01 34.86
CA SER A 217 -8.20 -3.67 33.60
C SER A 217 -7.04 -4.35 32.87
N LYS A 218 -7.34 -5.51 32.28
CA LYS A 218 -6.52 -6.24 31.30
C LYS A 218 -6.68 -5.58 29.90
N PRO A 219 -5.66 -5.57 29.02
CA PRO A 219 -5.73 -4.84 27.75
C PRO A 219 -6.84 -5.32 26.81
N GLU A 220 -7.48 -4.34 26.18
CA GLU A 220 -8.65 -4.44 25.33
C GLU A 220 -8.25 -4.73 23.88
N VAL A 221 -8.84 -5.76 23.27
CA VAL A 221 -8.54 -6.21 21.91
C VAL A 221 -9.39 -5.41 20.93
N SER A 222 -8.76 -4.77 19.94
CA SER A 222 -9.48 -4.01 18.91
C SER A 222 -10.26 -4.94 17.99
N LEU A 223 -11.58 -4.75 17.91
CA LEU A 223 -12.48 -5.56 17.10
C LEU A 223 -12.52 -5.08 15.62
N PRO A 224 -12.72 -5.98 14.64
CA PRO A 224 -12.90 -5.59 13.25
C PRO A 224 -14.29 -4.99 12.98
N ASN A 225 -14.34 -3.86 12.27
CA ASN A 225 -15.53 -3.02 12.10
C ASN A 225 -16.63 -3.58 11.15
N ASN A 226 -16.51 -4.82 10.66
CA ASN A 226 -17.52 -5.44 9.80
C ASN A 226 -17.72 -6.92 10.21
N LEU A 227 -18.86 -7.21 10.84
CA LEU A 227 -19.20 -8.54 11.36
C LEU A 227 -20.35 -9.15 10.56
N TYR A 228 -20.23 -10.44 10.28
CA TYR A 228 -21.22 -11.25 9.60
C TYR A 228 -21.83 -12.27 10.57
N ASN A 229 -23.14 -12.48 10.48
CA ASN A 229 -23.90 -13.44 11.29
C ASN A 229 -23.93 -14.81 10.60
N TYR A 230 -23.06 -15.73 11.02
CA TYR A 230 -22.99 -17.09 10.54
C TYR A 230 -23.84 -18.06 11.38
N THR A 231 -24.76 -18.78 10.76
CA THR A 231 -25.53 -19.84 11.44
C THR A 231 -24.75 -21.16 11.48
N VAL A 232 -24.49 -21.68 12.67
CA VAL A 232 -23.85 -22.98 12.92
C VAL A 232 -24.68 -24.12 12.33
N LYS A 233 -24.03 -24.95 11.52
CA LYS A 233 -24.65 -26.12 10.88
C LYS A 233 -24.47 -27.39 11.72
N ALA A 234 -25.31 -28.40 11.47
CA ALA A 234 -25.23 -29.71 12.08
C ALA A 234 -23.80 -30.29 12.05
N GLY A 235 -23.30 -30.75 13.20
CA GLY A 235 -21.97 -31.38 13.32
C GLY A 235 -20.76 -30.44 13.26
N GLU A 236 -20.97 -29.11 13.25
CA GLU A 236 -19.89 -28.14 13.46
C GLU A 236 -19.53 -28.05 14.95
N THR A 237 -18.25 -28.25 15.27
CA THR A 237 -17.72 -28.10 16.65
C THR A 237 -16.95 -26.79 16.76
N PHE A 238 -16.74 -26.32 17.99
CA PHE A 238 -16.02 -25.07 18.24
C PHE A 238 -14.62 -25.05 17.61
N TYR A 239 -13.87 -26.14 17.74
CA TYR A 239 -12.59 -26.35 17.08
C TYR A 239 -12.71 -26.26 15.55
N ARG A 240 -13.70 -26.93 14.94
CA ARG A 240 -13.93 -26.87 13.49
C ARG A 240 -14.28 -25.46 13.04
N LEU A 241 -15.02 -24.68 13.84
CA LEU A 241 -15.36 -23.29 13.53
C LEU A 241 -14.13 -22.37 13.60
N THR A 242 -13.29 -22.48 14.63
CA THR A 242 -12.02 -21.72 14.68
C THR A 242 -11.10 -22.03 13.51
N HIS A 243 -11.04 -23.29 13.06
CA HIS A 243 -10.23 -23.69 11.91
C HIS A 243 -10.86 -23.31 10.56
N LYS A 244 -12.20 -23.39 10.44
CA LYS A 244 -12.96 -22.98 9.25
C LYS A 244 -12.82 -21.49 8.98
N PHE A 245 -12.80 -20.70 10.04
CA PHE A 245 -12.74 -19.24 9.99
C PHE A 245 -11.33 -18.68 10.13
N SER A 246 -10.31 -19.52 10.33
CA SER A 246 -8.91 -19.11 10.53
C SER A 246 -8.72 -18.01 11.60
N ILE A 247 -9.57 -18.02 12.64
CA ILE A 247 -9.54 -17.07 13.77
C ILE A 247 -9.28 -17.81 15.08
N SER A 248 -8.57 -17.15 16.00
CA SER A 248 -8.26 -17.75 17.29
C SER A 248 -9.53 -18.00 18.12
N GLN A 249 -9.51 -19.04 18.95
CA GLN A 249 -10.56 -19.34 19.91
C GLN A 249 -10.91 -18.14 20.80
N ALA A 250 -9.90 -17.38 21.23
CA ALA A 250 -10.08 -16.18 22.04
C ALA A 250 -10.73 -15.04 21.25
N SER A 251 -10.37 -14.86 19.98
CA SER A 251 -10.98 -13.86 19.08
C SER A 251 -12.45 -14.22 18.80
N LEU A 252 -12.74 -15.50 18.57
CA LEU A 252 -14.09 -15.99 18.29
C LEU A 252 -15.00 -15.91 19.54
N ILE A 253 -14.47 -16.12 20.75
CA ILE A 253 -15.18 -15.85 22.02
C ILE A 253 -15.36 -14.35 22.28
N ALA A 254 -14.35 -13.51 21.97
CA ALA A 254 -14.47 -12.06 22.13
C ALA A 254 -15.59 -11.46 21.26
N LEU A 255 -15.86 -12.09 20.11
CA LEU A 255 -16.99 -11.76 19.24
C LEU A 255 -18.32 -12.40 19.65
N ASN A 256 -18.27 -13.53 20.37
CA ASN A 256 -19.41 -14.36 20.77
C ASN A 256 -19.20 -14.93 22.18
N PRO A 257 -19.38 -14.14 23.24
CA PRO A 257 -19.16 -14.58 24.62
C PRO A 257 -19.96 -15.84 25.02
N GLU A 258 -21.10 -16.06 24.39
CA GLU A 258 -21.96 -17.24 24.51
C GLU A 258 -21.26 -18.57 24.13
N LEU A 259 -20.17 -18.54 23.36
CA LEU A 259 -19.39 -19.74 23.02
C LEU A 259 -18.68 -20.39 24.22
N ASN A 260 -18.60 -19.70 25.36
CA ASN A 260 -18.15 -20.30 26.62
C ASN A 260 -19.10 -21.41 27.11
N GLU A 261 -20.36 -21.44 26.67
CA GLU A 261 -21.33 -22.53 26.94
C GLU A 261 -21.24 -23.69 25.92
N GLY A 262 -20.31 -23.62 24.96
CA GLY A 262 -20.19 -24.56 23.85
C GLY A 262 -21.04 -24.19 22.64
N VAL A 263 -20.82 -24.94 21.55
CA VAL A 263 -21.45 -24.70 20.25
C VAL A 263 -22.74 -25.51 20.12
N LYS A 264 -23.82 -24.84 19.72
CA LYS A 264 -25.15 -25.42 19.49
C LYS A 264 -25.51 -25.29 18.01
N GLU A 265 -26.20 -26.28 17.42
CA GLU A 265 -26.71 -26.16 16.05
C GLU A 265 -27.73 -25.01 15.95
N GLY A 266 -27.74 -24.29 14.84
CA GLY A 266 -28.60 -23.11 14.63
C GLY A 266 -28.14 -21.83 15.37
N MET A 267 -27.12 -21.93 16.23
CA MET A 267 -26.50 -20.78 16.90
C MET A 267 -25.96 -19.78 15.88
N ILE A 268 -26.18 -18.49 16.11
CA ILE A 268 -25.69 -17.42 15.23
C ILE A 268 -24.40 -16.85 15.81
N LEU A 269 -23.31 -16.92 15.05
CA LEU A 269 -22.00 -16.42 15.42
C LEU A 269 -21.62 -15.20 14.58
N ARG A 270 -21.28 -14.12 15.25
CA ARG A 270 -20.59 -12.95 14.70
C ARG A 270 -19.15 -13.33 14.37
N VAL A 271 -18.82 -13.34 13.09
CA VAL A 271 -17.44 -13.54 12.60
C VAL A 271 -17.02 -12.33 11.76
N PRO A 272 -15.72 -12.01 11.63
CA PRO A 272 -15.29 -10.95 10.74
C PRO A 272 -15.71 -11.28 9.30
N ALA A 273 -16.35 -10.33 8.60
CA ALA A 273 -16.88 -10.57 7.26
C ALA A 273 -15.79 -10.93 6.23
N SER A 274 -14.54 -10.53 6.49
CA SER A 274 -13.38 -10.81 5.65
C SER A 274 -12.87 -12.25 5.68
N VAL A 275 -13.41 -13.09 6.56
CA VAL A 275 -12.98 -14.49 6.70
C VAL A 275 -13.30 -15.30 5.45
N SER A 276 -12.26 -15.83 4.79
CA SER A 276 -12.34 -16.94 3.85
C SER A 276 -12.73 -18.23 4.56
N VAL A 277 -13.65 -19.01 4.00
CA VAL A 277 -13.90 -20.39 4.46
C VAL A 277 -12.71 -21.26 4.08
N LYS A 278 -12.05 -21.86 5.07
CA LYS A 278 -10.88 -22.73 4.82
C LYS A 278 -11.28 -23.94 3.96
N LYS A 279 -10.84 -23.91 2.71
CA LYS A 279 -10.99 -24.95 1.68
C LYS A 279 -9.92 -26.03 1.85
N GLU A 280 -10.20 -27.26 1.42
CA GLU A 280 -9.14 -28.29 1.33
C GLU A 280 -8.07 -27.87 0.33
N VAL A 281 -6.80 -27.95 0.74
CA VAL A 281 -5.65 -27.50 -0.05
C VAL A 281 -5.56 -28.34 -1.32
N LEU A 282 -5.85 -27.73 -2.47
CA LEU A 282 -5.69 -28.39 -3.77
C LEU A 282 -4.20 -28.67 -3.99
N SER A 283 -3.85 -29.94 -4.18
CA SER A 283 -2.45 -30.40 -4.24
C SER A 283 -1.73 -30.06 -5.55
N SER A 284 -2.44 -29.50 -6.55
CA SER A 284 -1.90 -29.20 -7.87
C SER A 284 -2.77 -28.21 -8.64
N PHE A 285 -2.13 -27.31 -9.39
CA PHE A 285 -2.80 -26.44 -10.36
C PHE A 285 -3.30 -27.25 -11.56
N LYS A 286 -4.54 -26.98 -11.99
CA LYS A 286 -5.13 -27.61 -13.17
C LYS A 286 -4.93 -26.73 -14.40
N ASP A 287 -4.58 -27.36 -15.50
CA ASP A 287 -4.58 -26.76 -16.83
C ASP A 287 -6.00 -26.83 -17.43
N LEU A 288 -6.70 -25.69 -17.45
CA LEU A 288 -8.07 -25.58 -17.98
C LEU A 288 -8.15 -25.66 -19.51
N THR A 289 -7.03 -25.51 -20.23
CA THR A 289 -7.01 -25.63 -21.70
C THR A 289 -7.35 -27.05 -22.17
N LYS A 290 -7.18 -28.04 -21.28
CA LYS A 290 -7.49 -29.46 -21.54
C LYS A 290 -8.97 -29.83 -21.42
N SER A 291 -9.84 -28.93 -20.95
CA SER A 291 -11.27 -29.19 -20.74
C SER A 291 -12.19 -28.09 -21.27
N ILE A 292 -11.79 -27.43 -22.35
CA ILE A 292 -12.56 -26.37 -23.02
C ILE A 292 -13.88 -26.92 -23.60
N ASN A 293 -14.99 -26.28 -23.23
CA ASN A 293 -16.28 -26.36 -23.92
C ASN A 293 -16.48 -25.09 -24.76
N ASN A 294 -16.81 -25.26 -26.04
CA ASN A 294 -17.06 -24.19 -27.01
C ASN A 294 -18.46 -24.25 -27.65
N GLN A 295 -19.36 -25.11 -27.15
CA GLN A 295 -20.71 -25.32 -27.67
C GLN A 295 -21.58 -24.05 -27.53
N THR A 296 -21.49 -23.38 -26.38
CA THR A 296 -22.19 -22.12 -26.12
C THR A 296 -21.26 -20.94 -26.32
N ARG A 297 -21.74 -19.87 -26.98
CA ARG A 297 -21.00 -18.60 -27.04
C ARG A 297 -21.06 -17.91 -25.68
N LYS A 298 -19.89 -17.55 -25.14
CA LYS A 298 -19.73 -16.85 -23.85
C LYS A 298 -19.40 -15.38 -24.07
N GLU A 299 -19.91 -14.47 -23.24
CA GLU A 299 -19.66 -13.03 -23.36
C GLU A 299 -18.94 -12.47 -22.12
N LEU A 300 -17.70 -12.02 -22.32
CA LEU A 300 -16.92 -11.30 -21.32
C LEU A 300 -17.02 -9.78 -21.53
N VAL A 301 -17.27 -9.05 -20.46
CA VAL A 301 -17.23 -7.58 -20.45
C VAL A 301 -15.94 -7.11 -19.78
N LEU A 302 -15.24 -6.16 -20.39
CA LEU A 302 -14.09 -5.48 -19.82
C LEU A 302 -14.41 -4.00 -19.58
N PHE A 303 -14.45 -3.57 -18.31
CA PHE A 303 -14.50 -2.16 -17.93
C PHE A 303 -13.07 -1.66 -17.69
N ILE A 304 -12.54 -0.91 -18.65
CA ILE A 304 -11.14 -0.47 -18.68
C ILE A 304 -11.10 1.07 -18.62
N PRO A 305 -10.42 1.71 -17.65
CA PRO A 305 -10.48 3.15 -17.45
C PRO A 305 -9.55 3.95 -18.37
N PHE A 306 -9.70 3.80 -19.69
CA PHE A 306 -8.95 4.57 -20.66
C PHE A 306 -9.06 6.08 -20.45
N ASN A 307 -10.18 6.56 -19.88
CA ASN A 307 -10.43 7.97 -19.64
C ASN A 307 -10.26 8.80 -20.93
N ALA A 308 -10.64 8.22 -22.08
CA ALA A 308 -10.26 8.70 -23.41
C ALA A 308 -10.82 10.11 -23.69
N SER A 309 -11.98 10.43 -23.12
CA SER A 309 -12.60 11.77 -23.13
C SER A 309 -11.66 12.88 -22.62
N LYS A 310 -10.73 12.56 -21.71
CA LYS A 310 -9.73 13.52 -21.20
C LYS A 310 -8.60 13.81 -22.19
N ILE A 311 -8.51 13.08 -23.30
CA ILE A 311 -7.37 13.06 -24.25
C ILE A 311 -7.82 13.40 -25.68
N GLN A 312 -9.09 13.17 -26.03
CA GLN A 312 -9.62 13.34 -27.40
C GLN A 312 -9.46 14.74 -28.02
N ASN A 313 -9.29 15.79 -27.21
CA ASN A 313 -9.14 17.19 -27.66
C ASN A 313 -7.70 17.73 -27.51
N ASP A 314 -6.73 16.91 -27.10
CA ASP A 314 -5.32 17.30 -26.95
C ASP A 314 -4.56 17.23 -28.30
N THR A 315 -3.49 18.02 -28.42
CA THR A 315 -2.57 17.96 -29.57
C THR A 315 -1.66 16.73 -29.48
N SER A 316 -1.19 16.19 -30.61
CA SER A 316 -0.39 14.95 -30.62
C SER A 316 0.88 15.00 -29.73
N GLN A 317 1.49 16.17 -29.56
CA GLN A 317 2.62 16.36 -28.64
C GLN A 317 2.18 16.30 -27.16
N THR A 318 1.08 16.96 -26.80
CA THR A 318 0.55 16.95 -25.41
C THR A 318 0.00 15.58 -25.03
N VAL A 319 -0.60 14.83 -25.97
CA VAL A 319 -0.95 13.41 -25.77
C VAL A 319 0.29 12.55 -25.48
N GLN A 320 1.39 12.70 -26.23
CA GLN A 320 2.63 11.95 -25.98
C GLN A 320 3.25 12.29 -24.62
N GLU A 321 3.23 13.56 -24.21
CA GLU A 321 3.69 13.97 -22.89
C GLU A 321 2.80 13.41 -21.76
N ARG A 322 1.48 13.42 -21.96
CA ARG A 322 0.52 12.87 -21.01
C ARG A 322 0.73 11.37 -20.83
N LEU A 323 0.85 10.62 -21.93
CA LEU A 323 1.19 9.18 -21.89
C LEU A 323 2.51 8.94 -21.13
N LYS A 324 3.55 9.75 -21.33
CA LYS A 324 4.81 9.60 -20.58
C LYS A 324 4.68 9.89 -19.07
N LYS A 325 3.70 10.67 -18.64
CA LYS A 325 3.55 11.17 -17.25
C LYS A 325 2.43 10.46 -16.46
N ASP A 326 1.36 10.01 -17.12
CA ASP A 326 0.20 9.40 -16.49
C ASP A 326 0.42 7.91 -16.20
N LYS A 327 0.88 7.64 -14.97
CA LYS A 327 1.13 6.29 -14.46
C LYS A 327 -0.12 5.41 -14.46
N PHE A 328 -1.31 5.97 -14.25
CA PHE A 328 -2.55 5.19 -14.18
C PHE A 328 -3.03 4.81 -15.58
N LEU A 329 -2.92 5.73 -16.54
CA LEU A 329 -3.17 5.44 -17.94
C LEU A 329 -2.19 4.39 -18.49
N ASN A 330 -0.89 4.50 -18.18
CA ASN A 330 0.10 3.50 -18.62
C ASN A 330 -0.21 2.10 -18.05
N LEU A 331 -0.47 2.01 -16.76
CA LEU A 331 -0.94 0.77 -16.11
C LEU A 331 -2.21 0.21 -16.78
N THR A 332 -3.13 1.09 -17.20
CA THR A 332 -4.37 0.72 -17.90
C THR A 332 -4.11 0.18 -19.30
N LEU A 333 -3.22 0.83 -20.07
CA LEU A 333 -2.83 0.40 -21.40
C LEU A 333 -2.03 -0.91 -21.36
N ASP A 334 -1.14 -1.08 -20.38
CA ASP A 334 -0.41 -2.33 -20.13
C ASP A 334 -1.40 -3.47 -19.83
N PHE A 335 -2.27 -3.31 -18.83
CA PHE A 335 -3.28 -4.34 -18.51
C PHE A 335 -4.14 -4.69 -19.73
N TYR A 336 -4.56 -3.69 -20.50
CA TYR A 336 -5.37 -3.92 -21.68
C TYR A 336 -4.61 -4.62 -22.81
N SER A 337 -3.33 -4.32 -23.04
CA SER A 337 -2.52 -5.00 -24.06
C SER A 337 -2.30 -6.48 -23.72
N GLY A 338 -2.15 -6.79 -22.43
CA GLY A 338 -2.16 -8.16 -21.90
C GLY A 338 -3.49 -8.87 -22.12
N ALA A 339 -4.60 -8.22 -21.75
CA ALA A 339 -5.94 -8.75 -21.95
C ALA A 339 -6.22 -9.04 -23.44
N LEU A 340 -5.80 -8.17 -24.36
CA LEU A 340 -5.88 -8.43 -25.80
C LEU A 340 -5.13 -9.69 -26.22
N MET A 341 -3.93 -9.95 -25.67
CA MET A 341 -3.19 -11.17 -25.95
C MET A 341 -3.87 -12.44 -25.38
N ALA A 342 -4.53 -12.33 -24.22
CA ALA A 342 -5.33 -13.43 -23.68
C ALA A 342 -6.55 -13.75 -24.56
N ILE A 343 -7.22 -12.73 -25.09
CA ILE A 343 -8.35 -12.87 -26.02
C ILE A 343 -7.89 -13.50 -27.34
N ASP A 344 -6.75 -13.07 -27.89
CA ASP A 344 -6.16 -13.67 -29.10
C ASP A 344 -5.79 -15.14 -28.86
N SER A 345 -5.24 -15.46 -27.68
CA SER A 345 -4.89 -16.83 -27.28
C SER A 345 -6.12 -17.72 -27.10
N ALA A 346 -7.16 -17.23 -26.43
CA ALA A 346 -8.45 -17.91 -26.27
C ALA A 346 -9.10 -18.25 -27.61
N LYS A 347 -9.13 -17.29 -28.56
CA LYS A 347 -9.63 -17.52 -29.92
C LYS A 347 -8.80 -18.57 -30.67
N THR A 348 -7.48 -18.55 -30.51
CA THR A 348 -6.57 -19.52 -31.13
C THR A 348 -6.79 -20.94 -30.58
N LEU A 349 -7.17 -21.06 -29.29
CA LEU A 349 -7.59 -22.32 -28.66
C LEU A 349 -9.04 -22.74 -28.99
N GLY A 350 -9.74 -22.00 -29.83
CA GLY A 350 -11.11 -22.34 -30.25
C GLY A 350 -12.20 -22.03 -29.21
N LEU A 351 -11.94 -21.16 -28.23
CA LEU A 351 -12.97 -20.68 -27.30
C LEU A 351 -14.00 -19.84 -28.06
N ASN A 352 -15.28 -20.19 -27.92
CA ASN A 352 -16.41 -19.49 -28.52
C ASN A 352 -16.78 -18.26 -27.68
N VAL A 353 -15.96 -17.21 -27.73
CA VAL A 353 -16.08 -16.03 -26.86
C VAL A 353 -16.34 -14.73 -27.62
N ASN A 354 -17.29 -13.94 -27.10
CA ASN A 354 -17.44 -12.52 -27.38
C ASN A 354 -16.75 -11.71 -26.29
N VAL A 355 -16.09 -10.61 -26.66
CA VAL A 355 -15.55 -9.69 -25.64
C VAL A 355 -15.94 -8.27 -25.98
N ARG A 356 -16.61 -7.60 -25.04
CA ARG A 356 -17.04 -6.20 -25.14
C ARG A 356 -16.18 -5.36 -24.23
N VAL A 357 -15.61 -4.27 -24.75
CA VAL A 357 -14.72 -3.38 -24.01
C VAL A 357 -15.37 -2.01 -23.88
N PHE A 358 -15.37 -1.47 -22.67
CA PHE A 358 -16.02 -0.21 -22.33
C PHE A 358 -15.05 0.71 -21.56
N ASP A 359 -14.98 1.99 -21.94
CA ASP A 359 -14.24 2.99 -21.15
C ASP A 359 -15.02 3.31 -19.87
N SER A 360 -14.54 2.78 -18.74
CA SER A 360 -15.17 2.98 -17.43
C SER A 360 -14.99 4.40 -16.88
N GLN A 361 -14.16 5.25 -17.50
CA GLN A 361 -13.90 6.65 -17.16
C GLN A 361 -13.81 6.91 -15.65
N GLU A 362 -12.76 6.35 -15.04
CA GLU A 362 -12.65 6.29 -13.58
C GLU A 362 -11.88 7.43 -12.93
N THR A 363 -12.29 7.72 -11.70
CA THR A 363 -11.42 8.19 -10.61
C THR A 363 -11.53 7.18 -9.45
N LYS A 364 -10.77 7.39 -8.37
CA LYS A 364 -10.82 6.53 -7.17
C LYS A 364 -12.24 6.27 -6.64
N ASN A 365 -13.14 7.26 -6.77
CA ASN A 365 -14.48 7.23 -6.16
C ASN A 365 -15.64 7.30 -7.19
N SER A 366 -15.35 7.50 -8.49
CA SER A 366 -16.35 7.68 -9.55
C SER A 366 -16.06 6.79 -10.76
N THR A 367 -17.11 6.34 -11.45
CA THR A 367 -17.01 5.60 -12.71
C THR A 367 -18.25 5.84 -13.58
N SER A 368 -18.07 5.85 -14.89
CA SER A 368 -19.16 5.84 -15.86
C SER A 368 -19.72 4.42 -16.12
N ALA A 369 -19.08 3.36 -15.60
CA ALA A 369 -19.51 1.98 -15.81
C ALA A 369 -20.96 1.73 -15.37
N LEU A 370 -21.43 2.33 -14.28
CA LEU A 370 -22.84 2.29 -13.86
C LEU A 370 -23.82 2.90 -14.88
N ALA A 371 -23.42 3.97 -15.56
CA ALA A 371 -24.24 4.58 -16.61
C ALA A 371 -24.22 3.71 -17.88
N LEU A 372 -23.09 3.07 -18.18
CA LEU A 372 -22.97 2.12 -19.27
C LEU A 372 -23.84 0.89 -19.04
N LEU A 373 -23.87 0.32 -17.83
CA LEU A 373 -24.77 -0.78 -17.43
C LEU A 373 -26.25 -0.47 -17.69
N ARG A 374 -26.69 0.78 -17.50
CA ARG A 374 -28.08 1.20 -17.73
C ARG A 374 -28.42 1.53 -19.18
N SER A 375 -27.42 1.80 -20.01
CA SER A 375 -27.59 2.28 -21.40
C SER A 375 -27.27 1.22 -22.46
N ASN A 376 -26.83 0.02 -22.06
CA ASN A 376 -26.56 -1.10 -22.95
C ASN A 376 -27.19 -2.38 -22.39
N ASP A 377 -27.49 -3.34 -23.26
CA ASP A 377 -27.90 -4.68 -22.83
C ASP A 377 -26.71 -5.44 -22.23
N PHE A 378 -26.87 -5.94 -21.01
CA PHE A 378 -25.92 -6.82 -20.31
C PHE A 378 -26.52 -8.19 -19.95
N SER A 379 -27.74 -8.50 -20.38
CA SER A 379 -28.44 -9.77 -20.10
C SER A 379 -27.70 -11.02 -20.61
N LYS A 380 -26.74 -10.84 -21.53
CA LYS A 380 -25.91 -11.90 -22.13
C LYS A 380 -24.51 -11.99 -21.53
N ALA A 381 -24.11 -11.09 -20.64
CA ALA A 381 -22.77 -11.09 -20.07
C ALA A 381 -22.60 -12.27 -19.10
N ASP A 382 -21.68 -13.19 -19.41
CA ASP A 382 -21.35 -14.32 -18.54
C ASP A 382 -20.33 -13.94 -17.45
N ALA A 383 -19.55 -12.86 -17.64
CA ALA A 383 -18.71 -12.26 -16.60
C ALA A 383 -18.31 -10.81 -16.95
N VAL A 384 -17.86 -10.08 -15.93
CA VAL A 384 -17.28 -8.74 -16.03
C VAL A 384 -15.91 -8.70 -15.35
N ILE A 385 -14.88 -8.15 -16.00
CA ILE A 385 -13.62 -7.76 -15.36
C ILE A 385 -13.55 -6.25 -15.30
N GLY A 386 -13.16 -5.73 -14.15
CA GLY A 386 -13.11 -4.29 -13.88
C GLY A 386 -14.41 -3.75 -13.27
N PRO A 387 -14.49 -2.45 -12.93
CA PRO A 387 -13.51 -1.39 -13.17
C PRO A 387 -12.25 -1.50 -12.27
N PHE A 388 -11.29 -0.59 -12.30
CA PHE A 388 -9.99 -0.82 -11.64
C PHE A 388 -9.97 -0.48 -10.14
N TYR A 389 -10.75 0.50 -9.69
CA TYR A 389 -10.82 0.84 -8.26
C TYR A 389 -11.85 -0.01 -7.52
N GLN A 390 -11.52 -0.49 -6.31
CA GLN A 390 -12.39 -1.34 -5.49
C GLN A 390 -13.83 -0.82 -5.36
N VAL A 391 -13.98 0.44 -4.96
CA VAL A 391 -15.27 1.14 -4.79
C VAL A 391 -16.06 1.24 -6.10
N ASN A 392 -15.41 1.15 -7.26
CA ASN A 392 -16.07 1.11 -8.56
C ASN A 392 -16.44 -0.33 -8.97
N VAL A 393 -15.63 -1.34 -8.65
CA VAL A 393 -15.99 -2.76 -8.83
C VAL A 393 -17.23 -3.11 -8.03
N GLU A 394 -17.29 -2.67 -6.78
CA GLU A 394 -18.38 -2.96 -5.85
C GLU A 394 -19.74 -2.45 -6.37
N LYS A 395 -19.78 -1.26 -6.96
CA LYS A 395 -20.98 -0.72 -7.61
C LYS A 395 -21.45 -1.58 -8.79
N ILE A 396 -20.53 -2.22 -9.49
CA ILE A 396 -20.83 -3.11 -10.63
C ILE A 396 -21.23 -4.50 -10.12
N ALA A 397 -20.62 -5.00 -9.04
CA ALA A 397 -21.05 -6.21 -8.36
C ALA A 397 -22.49 -6.08 -7.86
N GLU A 398 -22.78 -5.03 -7.08
CA GLU A 398 -24.12 -4.67 -6.58
C GLU A 398 -25.17 -4.62 -7.70
N ALA A 399 -24.86 -3.91 -8.80
CA ALA A 399 -25.79 -3.74 -9.92
C ALA A 399 -26.09 -5.04 -10.70
N LEU A 400 -25.22 -6.05 -10.60
CA LEU A 400 -25.30 -7.31 -11.35
C LEU A 400 -25.55 -8.54 -10.46
N GLU A 401 -25.60 -8.37 -9.14
CA GLU A 401 -25.73 -9.48 -8.18
C GLU A 401 -26.99 -10.30 -8.39
N ASN A 402 -28.14 -9.64 -8.63
CA ASN A 402 -29.42 -10.32 -8.91
C ASN A 402 -29.41 -11.17 -10.18
N GLN A 403 -28.44 -10.98 -11.07
CA GLN A 403 -28.24 -11.77 -12.30
C GLN A 403 -27.19 -12.88 -12.09
N ASN A 404 -26.56 -12.94 -10.91
CA ASN A 404 -25.42 -13.81 -10.57
C ASN A 404 -24.20 -13.68 -11.50
N ILE A 405 -24.09 -12.58 -12.25
CA ILE A 405 -22.99 -12.37 -13.20
C ILE A 405 -21.70 -12.09 -12.39
N PRO A 406 -20.66 -12.93 -12.51
CA PRO A 406 -19.36 -12.73 -11.86
C PRO A 406 -18.75 -11.37 -12.21
N VAL A 407 -18.36 -10.62 -11.18
CA VAL A 407 -17.62 -9.37 -11.31
C VAL A 407 -16.25 -9.55 -10.67
N ILE A 408 -15.20 -9.53 -11.50
CA ILE A 408 -13.83 -9.83 -11.13
C ILE A 408 -13.06 -8.52 -10.97
N SER A 409 -12.67 -8.22 -9.73
CA SER A 409 -11.82 -7.08 -9.36
C SER A 409 -10.37 -7.35 -9.82
N PRO A 410 -9.77 -6.53 -10.69
CA PRO A 410 -8.54 -6.94 -11.38
C PRO A 410 -7.23 -6.67 -10.61
N LEU A 411 -7.20 -5.59 -9.82
CA LEU A 411 -5.97 -5.01 -9.26
C LEU A 411 -6.03 -4.68 -7.76
N SER A 412 -7.22 -4.65 -7.17
CA SER A 412 -7.40 -4.31 -5.75
C SER A 412 -6.92 -5.44 -4.84
N LYS A 413 -6.10 -5.12 -3.83
CA LYS A 413 -5.69 -6.04 -2.74
C LYS A 413 -6.63 -5.95 -1.52
N GLU A 414 -7.73 -5.22 -1.63
CA GLU A 414 -8.73 -5.06 -0.57
C GLU A 414 -9.69 -6.27 -0.53
N GLU A 415 -10.21 -6.62 0.64
CA GLU A 415 -11.15 -7.76 0.82
C GLU A 415 -12.52 -7.51 0.15
N GLY A 416 -12.85 -6.24 -0.07
CA GLY A 416 -14.09 -5.75 -0.65
C GLY A 416 -15.35 -6.04 0.16
N ASN A 417 -16.45 -5.43 -0.30
CA ASN A 417 -17.78 -5.64 0.22
C ASN A 417 -18.33 -7.07 -0.06
N ASN A 418 -19.51 -7.34 0.47
CA ASN A 418 -20.09 -8.67 0.65
C ASN A 418 -21.07 -9.04 -0.47
N TYR A 419 -20.63 -8.92 -1.72
CA TYR A 419 -21.45 -9.28 -2.89
C TYR A 419 -21.14 -10.70 -3.34
N SER A 420 -22.16 -11.55 -3.42
CA SER A 420 -22.07 -12.98 -3.77
C SER A 420 -21.44 -13.25 -5.14
N ASN A 421 -21.49 -12.28 -6.05
CA ASN A 421 -20.88 -12.33 -7.38
C ASN A 421 -19.51 -11.63 -7.49
N LEU A 422 -18.96 -11.06 -6.41
CA LEU A 422 -17.66 -10.35 -6.42
C LEU A 422 -16.50 -11.33 -6.21
N TYR A 423 -15.52 -11.29 -7.11
CA TYR A 423 -14.28 -12.08 -7.04
C TYR A 423 -13.07 -11.15 -6.93
N GLN A 424 -12.41 -11.17 -5.77
CA GLN A 424 -11.13 -10.49 -5.59
C GLN A 424 -10.02 -11.35 -6.16
N SER A 425 -9.50 -10.94 -7.33
CA SER A 425 -8.49 -11.74 -8.02
C SER A 425 -7.08 -11.56 -7.46
N MET A 426 -6.80 -10.53 -6.65
CA MET A 426 -5.53 -10.39 -5.93
C MET A 426 -5.66 -10.96 -4.51
N PRO A 427 -4.67 -11.71 -4.01
CA PRO A 427 -4.57 -12.03 -2.60
C PRO A 427 -4.45 -10.78 -1.73
N THR A 428 -5.10 -10.80 -0.58
CA THR A 428 -5.00 -9.74 0.43
C THR A 428 -3.63 -9.80 1.11
N PRO A 429 -3.12 -8.70 1.71
CA PRO A 429 -1.88 -8.75 2.48
C PRO A 429 -1.91 -9.77 3.61
N GLN A 430 -3.10 -10.07 4.15
CA GLN A 430 -3.27 -11.06 5.20
C GLN A 430 -3.22 -12.50 4.66
N ALA A 431 -3.81 -12.77 3.49
CA ALA A 431 -3.68 -14.05 2.78
C ALA A 431 -2.22 -14.36 2.42
N VAL A 432 -1.49 -13.37 1.88
CA VAL A 432 -0.06 -13.47 1.54
C VAL A 432 0.78 -13.90 2.76
N LYS A 433 0.54 -13.29 3.94
CA LYS A 433 1.20 -13.69 5.19
C LYS A 433 0.79 -15.08 5.65
N ASN A 434 -0.51 -15.38 5.67
CA ASN A 434 -1.05 -16.67 6.10
C ASN A 434 -0.42 -17.82 5.28
N ALA A 435 -0.32 -17.67 3.96
CA ALA A 435 0.28 -18.67 3.08
C ALA A 435 1.74 -19.02 3.46
N MET A 436 2.53 -18.05 3.92
CA MET A 436 3.89 -18.32 4.39
C MET A 436 3.90 -19.14 5.70
N PHE A 437 3.03 -18.79 6.66
CA PHE A 437 2.87 -19.57 7.90
C PHE A 437 2.41 -21.00 7.63
N GLU A 438 1.38 -21.18 6.79
CA GLU A 438 0.88 -22.51 6.42
C GLU A 438 1.93 -23.36 5.70
N TYR A 439 2.73 -22.74 4.82
CA TYR A 439 3.87 -23.40 4.18
C TYR A 439 4.91 -23.91 5.21
N MET A 440 5.29 -23.07 6.18
CA MET A 440 6.27 -23.44 7.22
C MET A 440 5.72 -24.54 8.15
N GLN A 441 4.45 -24.43 8.56
CA GLN A 441 3.76 -25.39 9.43
C GLN A 441 3.63 -26.77 8.74
N LYS A 442 3.21 -26.79 7.46
CA LYS A 442 3.11 -28.02 6.64
C LYS A 442 4.45 -28.73 6.43
N LYS A 443 5.58 -28.06 6.65
CA LYS A 443 6.93 -28.62 6.60
C LYS A 443 7.47 -29.10 7.97
N GLU A 444 6.65 -29.05 9.02
CA GLU A 444 6.98 -29.46 10.41
C GLU A 444 8.24 -28.81 11.00
N GLY A 445 8.60 -27.63 10.47
CA GLY A 445 9.76 -26.87 10.88
C GLY A 445 9.58 -26.22 12.26
N ASN A 446 10.70 -25.90 12.90
CA ASN A 446 10.71 -24.99 14.03
C ASN A 446 10.56 -23.56 13.51
N ILE A 447 9.53 -22.83 13.94
CA ILE A 447 9.24 -21.48 13.45
C ILE A 447 9.52 -20.47 14.58
N ILE A 448 10.47 -19.57 14.35
CA ILE A 448 10.83 -18.52 15.31
C ILE A 448 10.74 -17.15 14.66
N ALA A 449 10.32 -16.14 15.41
CA ALA A 449 10.17 -14.77 14.92
C ALA A 449 11.07 -13.79 15.67
N VAL A 450 12.00 -13.18 14.95
CA VAL A 450 12.86 -12.10 15.43
C VAL A 450 12.18 -10.77 15.10
N VAL A 451 11.40 -10.26 16.06
CA VAL A 451 10.58 -9.05 15.88
C VAL A 451 11.21 -7.86 16.59
N ASP A 452 11.42 -6.76 15.85
CA ASP A 452 11.93 -5.52 16.42
C ASP A 452 10.95 -4.94 17.47
N PRO A 453 11.39 -4.37 18.61
CA PRO A 453 10.48 -3.87 19.65
C PRO A 453 9.46 -2.81 19.21
N LYS A 454 9.66 -2.18 18.04
CA LYS A 454 8.75 -1.19 17.44
C LYS A 454 7.70 -1.81 16.52
N LYS A 455 7.88 -3.06 16.09
CA LYS A 455 7.00 -3.80 15.17
C LYS A 455 5.85 -4.46 15.95
N ILE A 456 5.11 -3.63 16.71
CA ILE A 456 4.07 -4.06 17.67
C ILE A 456 2.96 -4.88 16.96
N ALA A 457 2.41 -4.37 15.86
CA ALA A 457 1.28 -5.00 15.18
C ALA A 457 1.57 -6.42 14.66
N ILE A 458 2.78 -6.69 14.12
CA ILE A 458 3.16 -8.04 13.68
C ILE A 458 3.48 -8.95 14.86
N LYS A 459 4.01 -8.41 15.98
CA LYS A 459 4.18 -9.14 17.23
C LYS A 459 2.83 -9.64 17.76
N GLU A 460 1.87 -8.73 17.91
CA GLU A 460 0.50 -9.02 18.38
C GLU A 460 -0.20 -10.02 17.45
N TYR A 461 -0.07 -9.85 16.13
CA TYR A 461 -0.58 -10.79 15.14
C TYR A 461 0.00 -12.21 15.33
N ILE A 462 1.32 -12.34 15.53
CA ILE A 462 1.97 -13.64 15.76
C ILE A 462 1.47 -14.27 17.07
N GLU A 463 1.44 -13.50 18.17
CA GLU A 463 0.96 -13.96 19.48
C GLU A 463 -0.51 -14.41 19.46
N GLN A 464 -1.34 -13.75 18.66
CA GLN A 464 -2.78 -14.02 18.58
C GLN A 464 -3.15 -15.16 17.60
N TYR A 465 -2.53 -15.18 16.42
CA TYR A 465 -2.95 -16.06 15.31
C TYR A 465 -1.95 -17.18 14.96
N GLN A 466 -0.68 -17.06 15.35
CA GLN A 466 0.39 -17.99 14.94
C GLN A 466 1.06 -18.66 16.14
N LYS A 467 0.27 -19.31 16.99
CA LYS A 467 0.69 -19.87 18.30
C LYS A 467 1.88 -20.85 18.26
N GLU A 468 2.13 -21.48 17.11
CA GLU A 468 3.27 -22.38 16.91
C GLU A 468 4.60 -21.63 16.65
N THR A 469 4.52 -20.33 16.33
CA THR A 469 5.68 -19.45 16.11
C THR A 469 6.16 -18.87 17.43
N GLN A 470 7.41 -19.14 17.79
CA GLN A 470 8.00 -18.62 19.01
C GLN A 470 8.70 -17.28 18.76
N ILE A 471 8.29 -16.21 19.45
CA ILE A 471 8.96 -14.91 19.33
C ILE A 471 10.26 -14.91 20.15
N VAL A 472 11.34 -14.45 19.53
CA VAL A 472 12.66 -14.39 20.18
C VAL A 472 12.65 -13.33 21.29
N PRO A 473 12.97 -13.71 22.55
CA PRO A 473 12.92 -12.79 23.67
C PRO A 473 14.03 -11.75 23.55
N LEU A 474 13.72 -10.54 24.00
CA LEU A 474 14.71 -9.48 24.16
C LEU A 474 15.61 -9.78 25.36
N SER A 475 16.85 -9.32 25.30
CA SER A 475 17.72 -9.24 26.48
C SER A 475 17.22 -8.21 27.49
N ASP A 476 17.77 -8.21 28.71
CA ASP A 476 17.44 -7.27 29.79
C ASP A 476 17.57 -5.79 29.39
N LYS A 477 18.33 -5.50 28.32
CA LYS A 477 18.52 -4.15 27.75
C LYS A 477 17.48 -3.80 26.65
N GLY A 478 16.47 -4.65 26.43
CA GLY A 478 15.46 -4.49 25.40
C GLY A 478 15.96 -4.73 23.97
N THR A 479 17.14 -5.34 23.78
CA THR A 479 17.73 -5.60 22.46
C THR A 479 17.73 -7.08 22.09
N ILE A 480 17.53 -7.37 20.82
CA ILE A 480 17.75 -8.69 20.21
C ILE A 480 19.25 -9.03 20.30
N THR A 481 19.60 -10.27 20.61
CA THR A 481 20.99 -10.75 20.64
C THR A 481 21.15 -12.08 19.90
N ALA A 482 22.38 -12.39 19.47
CA ALA A 482 22.70 -13.67 18.83
C ALA A 482 22.38 -14.87 19.72
N ASP A 483 22.56 -14.76 21.03
CA ASP A 483 22.33 -15.85 21.98
C ASP A 483 20.84 -16.09 22.23
N ASN A 484 20.01 -15.04 22.21
CA ASN A 484 18.55 -15.20 22.27
C ASN A 484 18.04 -15.98 21.05
N ILE A 485 18.54 -15.67 19.84
CA ILE A 485 18.17 -16.38 18.60
C ILE A 485 18.64 -17.83 18.66
N LYS A 486 19.93 -18.08 18.96
CA LYS A 486 20.51 -19.44 18.95
C LYS A 486 19.83 -20.39 19.93
N LYS A 487 19.44 -19.93 21.12
CA LYS A 487 18.76 -20.74 22.14
C LYS A 487 17.41 -21.30 21.69
N MET A 488 16.83 -20.77 20.61
CA MET A 488 15.54 -21.20 20.08
C MET A 488 15.67 -22.02 18.79
N LEU A 489 16.90 -22.31 18.33
CA LEU A 489 17.13 -23.21 17.21
C LEU A 489 17.08 -24.66 17.68
N VAL A 490 16.38 -25.51 16.92
CA VAL A 490 16.20 -26.94 17.20
C VAL A 490 17.06 -27.74 16.23
N LYS A 491 17.95 -28.58 16.78
CA LYS A 491 18.83 -29.46 16.00
C LYS A 491 18.00 -30.57 15.35
N GLY A 492 18.37 -30.97 14.13
CA GLY A 492 17.68 -32.02 13.37
C GLY A 492 16.39 -31.58 12.67
N LYS A 493 15.86 -30.39 12.96
CA LYS A 493 14.73 -29.78 12.23
C LYS A 493 15.19 -28.62 11.35
N MET A 494 14.39 -28.28 10.33
CA MET A 494 14.49 -26.99 9.64
C MET A 494 14.02 -25.89 10.59
N ASN A 495 14.81 -24.81 10.70
CA ASN A 495 14.49 -23.65 11.53
C ASN A 495 14.15 -22.48 10.60
N TYR A 496 12.86 -22.17 10.51
CA TYR A 496 12.37 -20.98 9.81
C TYR A 496 12.48 -19.77 10.73
N VAL A 497 13.32 -18.81 10.36
CA VAL A 497 13.60 -17.63 11.17
C VAL A 497 13.00 -16.41 10.47
N ILE A 498 11.81 -16.03 10.93
CA ILE A 498 11.10 -14.85 10.45
C ILE A 498 11.81 -13.60 10.96
N MET A 499 12.14 -12.67 10.07
CA MET A 499 12.87 -11.45 10.37
C MET A 499 11.98 -10.20 10.15
N GLU A 500 11.49 -9.64 11.25
CA GLU A 500 10.65 -8.44 11.25
C GLU A 500 11.43 -7.24 11.80
N SER A 501 12.37 -6.72 10.99
CA SER A 501 13.19 -5.54 11.30
C SER A 501 13.51 -4.71 10.06
N GLU A 502 13.52 -3.38 10.23
CA GLU A 502 13.93 -2.38 9.23
C GLU A 502 15.28 -1.71 9.62
N LYS A 503 16.00 -2.27 10.59
CA LYS A 503 17.28 -1.74 11.07
C LYS A 503 18.41 -2.53 10.46
N THR A 504 19.20 -1.93 9.57
CA THR A 504 20.36 -2.53 8.90
C THR A 504 21.29 -3.28 9.87
N GLY A 505 21.53 -2.73 11.07
CA GLY A 505 22.34 -3.37 12.11
C GLY A 505 21.69 -4.61 12.76
N THR A 506 20.38 -4.60 12.97
CA THR A 506 19.63 -5.77 13.48
C THR A 506 19.51 -6.85 12.43
N ILE A 507 19.25 -6.49 11.17
CA ILE A 507 19.27 -7.41 10.03
C ILE A 507 20.65 -8.08 9.92
N ASN A 508 21.75 -7.30 9.87
CA ASN A 508 23.09 -7.88 9.80
C ASN A 508 23.44 -8.77 11.02
N LEU A 509 22.98 -8.44 12.22
CA LEU A 509 23.10 -9.31 13.41
C LEU A 509 22.41 -10.66 13.18
N ILE A 510 21.16 -10.66 12.70
CA ILE A 510 20.39 -11.87 12.40
C ILE A 510 21.10 -12.69 11.31
N LEU A 511 21.41 -12.09 10.17
CA LEU A 511 22.08 -12.76 9.05
C LEU A 511 23.39 -13.44 9.48
N ASN A 512 24.26 -12.72 10.19
CA ASN A 512 25.53 -13.26 10.67
C ASN A 512 25.33 -14.37 11.72
N THR A 513 24.31 -14.25 12.59
CA THR A 513 23.98 -15.27 13.60
C THR A 513 23.52 -16.57 12.94
N LEU A 514 22.63 -16.49 11.95
CA LEU A 514 22.10 -17.66 11.25
C LEU A 514 23.18 -18.33 10.39
N ILE A 515 24.01 -17.57 9.68
CA ILE A 515 25.14 -18.11 8.90
C ILE A 515 26.15 -18.83 9.81
N ALA A 516 26.38 -18.35 11.03
CA ALA A 516 27.20 -19.06 12.00
C ALA A 516 26.52 -20.36 12.50
N ALA A 517 25.21 -20.34 12.70
CA ALA A 517 24.42 -21.49 13.16
C ALA A 517 24.29 -22.62 12.12
N GLN A 518 24.47 -22.34 10.81
CA GLN A 518 24.43 -23.35 9.74
C GLN A 518 25.40 -24.54 9.93
N LYS A 519 26.40 -24.42 10.79
CA LYS A 519 27.31 -25.54 11.16
C LYS A 519 26.62 -26.65 11.96
N GLU A 520 25.54 -26.34 12.66
CA GLU A 520 24.88 -27.22 13.63
C GLU A 520 23.38 -27.37 13.39
N TYR A 521 22.76 -26.37 12.75
CA TYR A 521 21.32 -26.24 12.57
C TYR A 521 20.99 -26.04 11.08
N GLN A 522 19.93 -26.70 10.60
CA GLN A 522 19.33 -26.32 9.32
C GLN A 522 18.53 -25.04 9.55
N VAL A 523 18.89 -23.94 8.88
CA VAL A 523 18.24 -22.63 9.03
C VAL A 523 17.79 -22.09 7.68
N ASN A 524 16.64 -21.43 7.68
CA ASN A 524 16.04 -20.73 6.55
C ASN A 524 15.61 -19.35 7.02
N LEU A 525 16.06 -18.29 6.34
CA LEU A 525 15.62 -16.92 6.63
C LEU A 525 14.26 -16.69 5.99
N VAL A 526 13.32 -16.08 6.72
CA VAL A 526 11.98 -15.76 6.23
C VAL A 526 11.68 -14.28 6.39
N ILE A 527 11.02 -13.69 5.41
CA ILE A 527 10.32 -12.39 5.53
C ILE A 527 8.85 -12.58 5.15
N LEU A 528 7.95 -11.86 5.80
CA LEU A 528 6.50 -11.97 5.57
C LEU A 528 5.95 -10.94 4.58
N GLU A 529 6.66 -9.81 4.42
CA GLU A 529 6.32 -8.68 3.58
C GLU A 529 7.61 -8.11 2.93
N GLU A 530 7.47 -7.27 1.90
CA GLU A 530 8.62 -6.60 1.26
C GLU A 530 9.40 -5.73 2.27
N ASN A 531 10.73 -5.78 2.21
CA ASN A 531 11.61 -5.04 3.12
C ASN A 531 12.68 -4.29 2.33
N GLU A 532 12.46 -2.99 2.12
CA GLU A 532 13.35 -2.10 1.36
C GLU A 532 14.79 -2.06 1.92
N THR A 533 14.98 -2.34 3.21
CA THR A 533 16.31 -2.34 3.84
C THR A 533 17.19 -3.49 3.33
N LEU A 534 16.60 -4.54 2.75
CA LEU A 534 17.34 -5.63 2.12
C LEU A 534 18.00 -5.24 0.80
N ASN A 535 17.58 -4.12 0.20
CA ASN A 535 18.16 -3.57 -1.03
C ASN A 535 19.34 -2.62 -0.76
N PHE A 536 19.70 -2.39 0.51
CA PHE A 536 20.82 -1.51 0.88
C PHE A 536 22.16 -2.23 0.68
N GLU A 537 23.21 -1.50 0.27
CA GLU A 537 24.54 -2.07 -0.04
C GLU A 537 25.17 -2.81 1.15
N GLU A 538 24.83 -2.42 2.39
CA GLU A 538 25.29 -3.11 3.61
C GLU A 538 24.64 -4.49 3.82
N ILE A 539 23.59 -4.83 3.08
CA ILE A 539 22.93 -6.15 3.09
C ILE A 539 23.36 -6.96 1.87
N GLN A 540 24.42 -7.75 2.04
CA GLN A 540 24.98 -8.56 0.96
C GLN A 540 24.01 -9.68 0.52
N LEU A 541 23.61 -9.68 -0.75
CA LEU A 541 22.77 -10.73 -1.37
C LEU A 541 23.33 -12.16 -1.19
N SER A 542 24.65 -12.31 -1.10
CA SER A 542 25.32 -13.57 -0.79
C SER A 542 24.94 -14.17 0.58
N LYS A 543 24.53 -13.33 1.54
CA LYS A 543 23.99 -13.79 2.83
C LYS A 543 22.56 -14.29 2.71
N LEU A 544 21.73 -13.60 1.92
CA LEU A 544 20.32 -13.94 1.71
C LEU A 544 20.17 -15.28 0.98
N THR A 545 20.91 -15.44 -0.12
CA THR A 545 21.01 -16.68 -0.92
C THR A 545 21.59 -17.84 -0.10
N LYS A 546 22.64 -17.60 0.70
CA LYS A 546 23.21 -18.62 1.60
C LYS A 546 22.22 -19.09 2.68
N LEU A 547 21.32 -18.23 3.14
CA LEU A 547 20.25 -18.57 4.08
C LEU A 547 18.95 -19.03 3.39
N LYS A 548 18.98 -19.20 2.07
CA LYS A 548 17.84 -19.48 1.20
C LYS A 548 16.62 -18.60 1.51
N MET A 549 16.83 -17.28 1.61
CA MET A 549 15.80 -16.34 2.07
C MET A 549 14.48 -16.58 1.32
N THR A 550 13.44 -16.93 2.07
CA THR A 550 12.14 -17.37 1.57
C THR A 550 11.07 -16.34 1.92
N TYR A 551 10.18 -16.04 0.99
CA TYR A 551 9.17 -14.99 1.11
C TYR A 551 7.91 -15.31 0.30
N PRO A 552 6.72 -14.88 0.75
CA PRO A 552 5.51 -14.99 -0.04
C PRO A 552 5.43 -13.87 -1.09
N SER A 553 4.82 -14.16 -2.24
CA SER A 553 4.62 -13.21 -3.33
C SER A 553 3.34 -13.49 -4.12
N ILE A 554 2.71 -12.45 -4.66
CA ILE A 554 1.49 -12.57 -5.47
C ILE A 554 1.82 -13.02 -6.90
N ASN A 555 2.97 -12.58 -7.43
CA ASN A 555 3.52 -12.98 -8.71
C ASN A 555 4.92 -13.60 -8.55
N ARG A 556 5.48 -14.13 -9.64
CA ARG A 556 6.85 -14.66 -9.68
C ARG A 556 7.52 -14.34 -11.00
N ASP A 557 8.85 -14.27 -11.01
CA ASP A 557 9.59 -14.45 -12.25
C ASP A 557 9.36 -15.88 -12.77
N ASN A 558 9.27 -16.06 -14.09
CA ASN A 558 8.93 -17.36 -14.69
C ASN A 558 9.76 -17.66 -15.94
N ASP A 559 10.87 -18.38 -15.75
CA ASP A 559 11.73 -18.84 -16.84
C ASP A 559 11.17 -20.05 -17.63
N LEU A 560 9.95 -20.52 -17.34
CA LEU A 560 9.34 -21.62 -18.09
C LEU A 560 9.05 -21.21 -19.53
N ARG A 561 9.09 -22.21 -20.42
CA ARG A 561 8.93 -22.04 -21.88
C ARG A 561 7.71 -21.20 -22.27
N ASP A 562 6.58 -21.37 -21.59
CA ASP A 562 5.33 -20.71 -21.98
C ASP A 562 5.34 -19.21 -21.61
N ALA A 563 6.00 -18.84 -20.51
CA ALA A 563 6.24 -17.45 -20.15
C ALA A 563 7.25 -16.79 -21.11
N GLN A 564 8.35 -17.47 -21.46
CA GLN A 564 9.28 -17.00 -22.49
C GLN A 564 8.61 -16.85 -23.87
N LEU A 565 7.62 -17.69 -24.20
CA LEU A 565 6.82 -17.54 -25.41
C LEU A 565 5.92 -16.30 -25.31
N PHE A 566 5.20 -16.12 -24.20
CA PHE A 566 4.39 -14.92 -23.95
C PHE A 566 5.23 -13.64 -24.10
N GLU A 567 6.39 -13.54 -23.45
CA GLU A 567 7.32 -12.40 -23.59
C GLU A 567 7.73 -12.14 -25.03
N ARG A 568 8.10 -13.19 -25.78
CA ARG A 568 8.51 -13.07 -27.20
C ARG A 568 7.36 -12.58 -28.08
N TYR A 569 6.15 -13.11 -27.90
CA TYR A 569 4.98 -12.65 -28.64
C TYR A 569 4.59 -11.22 -28.24
N TYR A 570 4.63 -10.88 -26.95
CA TYR A 570 4.35 -9.54 -26.44
C TYR A 570 5.35 -8.53 -27.01
N LYS A 571 6.66 -8.84 -26.95
CA LYS A 571 7.72 -8.00 -27.51
C LYS A 571 7.61 -7.84 -29.02
N LYS A 572 7.21 -8.89 -29.75
CA LYS A 572 6.94 -8.81 -31.19
C LYS A 572 5.73 -7.91 -31.51
N LYS A 573 4.69 -7.92 -30.69
CA LYS A 573 3.44 -7.15 -30.90
C LYS A 573 3.57 -5.69 -30.44
N ASN A 574 4.24 -5.44 -29.32
CA ASN A 574 4.25 -4.15 -28.61
C ASN A 574 5.62 -3.45 -28.61
N ASN A 575 6.67 -4.06 -29.19
CA ASN A 575 8.05 -3.54 -29.24
C ASN A 575 8.71 -3.24 -27.87
N THR A 576 8.19 -3.83 -26.80
CA THR A 576 8.73 -3.75 -25.42
C THR A 576 8.48 -5.08 -24.70
N LEU A 577 9.21 -5.38 -23.64
CA LEU A 577 8.86 -6.50 -22.75
C LEU A 577 7.53 -6.21 -22.02
N PRO A 578 6.76 -7.25 -21.63
CA PRO A 578 5.58 -7.05 -20.79
C PRO A 578 5.97 -6.45 -19.43
N SER A 579 5.13 -5.58 -18.90
CA SER A 579 5.18 -5.19 -17.49
C SER A 579 4.35 -6.18 -16.66
N ALA A 580 4.55 -6.20 -15.35
CA ALA A 580 3.70 -7.01 -14.45
C ALA A 580 2.19 -6.68 -14.60
N TYR A 581 1.82 -5.46 -14.98
CA TYR A 581 0.43 -5.11 -15.28
C TYR A 581 -0.06 -5.72 -16.59
N ALA A 582 0.78 -5.78 -17.62
CA ALA A 582 0.48 -6.48 -18.85
C ALA A 582 0.36 -7.99 -18.64
N THR A 583 1.28 -8.61 -17.91
CA THR A 583 1.16 -10.03 -17.56
C THR A 583 -0.09 -10.29 -16.71
N ARG A 584 -0.40 -9.42 -15.74
CA ARG A 584 -1.64 -9.49 -14.95
C ARG A 584 -2.90 -9.42 -15.82
N GLY A 585 -2.91 -8.52 -16.81
CA GLY A 585 -4.00 -8.39 -17.77
C GLY A 585 -4.18 -9.63 -18.64
N PHE A 586 -3.08 -10.27 -19.04
CA PHE A 586 -3.09 -11.56 -19.72
C PHE A 586 -3.65 -12.67 -18.81
N ASP A 587 -2.97 -12.95 -17.70
CA ASP A 587 -3.28 -14.06 -16.80
C ASP A 587 -4.75 -14.03 -16.31
N LEU A 588 -5.23 -12.87 -15.87
CA LEU A 588 -6.59 -12.72 -15.33
C LEU A 588 -7.67 -12.88 -16.42
N THR A 589 -7.46 -12.27 -17.58
CA THR A 589 -8.42 -12.36 -18.69
C THR A 589 -8.46 -13.78 -19.23
N PHE A 590 -7.31 -14.44 -19.33
CA PHE A 590 -7.20 -15.81 -19.80
C PHE A 590 -7.84 -16.81 -18.82
N ASP A 591 -7.59 -16.67 -17.52
CA ASP A 591 -8.25 -17.48 -16.48
C ASP A 591 -9.77 -17.32 -16.51
N THR A 592 -10.26 -16.08 -16.62
CA THR A 592 -11.70 -15.80 -16.68
C THR A 592 -12.34 -16.46 -17.91
N LEU A 593 -11.74 -16.30 -19.09
CA LEU A 593 -12.23 -16.91 -20.34
C LEU A 593 -12.20 -18.45 -20.28
N LEU A 594 -11.16 -19.04 -19.70
CA LEU A 594 -11.05 -20.49 -19.53
C LEU A 594 -12.09 -21.02 -18.53
N ARG A 595 -12.31 -20.37 -17.39
CA ARG A 595 -13.34 -20.74 -16.40
C ARG A 595 -14.76 -20.63 -16.96
N LEU A 596 -15.03 -19.61 -17.78
CA LEU A 596 -16.29 -19.48 -18.52
C LEU A 596 -16.51 -20.59 -19.55
N SER A 597 -15.42 -21.17 -20.06
CA SER A 597 -15.43 -22.21 -21.08
C SER A 597 -15.32 -23.62 -20.49
N GLN A 598 -15.87 -23.86 -19.29
CA GLN A 598 -15.95 -25.19 -18.66
C GLN A 598 -17.41 -25.68 -18.59
N ASN A 599 -17.60 -26.98 -18.30
CA ASN A 599 -18.93 -27.60 -18.20
C ASN A 599 -19.71 -27.28 -16.91
N THR A 600 -19.18 -26.43 -16.05
CA THR A 600 -19.76 -26.07 -14.75
C THR A 600 -19.78 -24.56 -14.55
N GLU A 601 -20.61 -24.08 -13.64
CA GLU A 601 -20.70 -22.65 -13.30
C GLU A 601 -19.35 -22.02 -12.90
N PHE A 602 -19.20 -20.72 -13.17
CA PHE A 602 -17.97 -19.98 -12.87
C PHE A 602 -17.58 -20.08 -11.39
N SER A 603 -18.55 -19.93 -10.48
CA SER A 603 -18.37 -20.06 -9.03
C SER A 603 -17.86 -21.45 -8.62
N ASN A 604 -18.43 -22.51 -9.20
CA ASN A 604 -18.00 -23.88 -8.96
C ASN A 604 -16.57 -24.12 -9.45
N ASN A 605 -16.20 -23.60 -10.63
CA ASN A 605 -14.81 -23.68 -11.12
C ASN A 605 -13.86 -22.88 -10.23
N ALA A 606 -14.22 -21.65 -9.85
CA ALA A 606 -13.42 -20.78 -8.98
C ALA A 606 -13.07 -21.49 -7.67
N VAL A 607 -14.06 -22.10 -7.01
CA VAL A 607 -13.88 -22.79 -5.73
C VAL A 607 -13.27 -24.19 -5.87
N SER A 608 -13.51 -24.93 -6.96
CA SER A 608 -12.98 -26.31 -7.10
C SER A 608 -11.64 -26.41 -7.81
N ILE A 609 -11.14 -25.36 -8.46
CA ILE A 609 -9.95 -25.42 -9.32
C ILE A 609 -8.99 -24.26 -9.07
N ALA A 610 -7.79 -24.60 -8.57
CA ALA A 610 -6.63 -23.72 -8.57
C ALA A 610 -5.97 -23.72 -9.96
N THR A 611 -5.64 -22.54 -10.48
CA THR A 611 -4.95 -22.33 -11.77
C THR A 611 -3.70 -21.46 -11.59
N GLN A 612 -2.77 -21.54 -12.54
CA GLN A 612 -1.61 -20.67 -12.62
C GLN A 612 -1.24 -20.46 -14.09
N TYR A 613 -0.65 -19.30 -14.42
CA TYR A 613 -0.32 -18.93 -15.80
C TYR A 613 1.10 -18.37 -15.89
N VAL A 614 1.30 -17.19 -16.48
CA VAL A 614 2.63 -16.61 -16.70
C VAL A 614 3.25 -16.19 -15.38
N GLU A 615 2.58 -15.34 -14.60
CA GLU A 615 3.10 -14.79 -13.34
C GLU A 615 2.20 -15.09 -12.14
N ASN A 616 0.88 -15.27 -12.35
CA ASN A 616 -0.12 -15.24 -11.29
C ASN A 616 -0.74 -16.64 -11.02
N LYS A 617 -1.10 -16.88 -9.75
CA LYS A 617 -1.94 -18.00 -9.29
C LYS A 617 -3.38 -17.52 -9.02
N PHE A 618 -4.38 -18.37 -9.28
CA PHE A 618 -5.78 -18.14 -8.91
C PHE A 618 -6.37 -19.38 -8.22
N ASP A 619 -6.55 -19.27 -6.91
CA ASP A 619 -7.21 -20.28 -6.07
C ASP A 619 -8.27 -19.57 -5.21
N TYR A 620 -9.51 -19.54 -5.68
CA TYR A 620 -10.56 -18.75 -5.03
C TYR A 620 -11.19 -19.51 -3.86
N ALA A 621 -11.25 -18.86 -2.69
CA ALA A 621 -11.99 -19.29 -1.52
C ALA A 621 -13.24 -18.41 -1.33
N PRO A 622 -14.41 -18.98 -0.99
CA PRO A 622 -15.60 -18.19 -0.69
C PRO A 622 -15.46 -17.49 0.67
N LYS A 623 -15.83 -16.21 0.72
CA LYS A 623 -16.00 -15.45 1.96
C LYS A 623 -17.23 -15.96 2.70
N VAL A 624 -17.17 -16.01 4.03
CA VAL A 624 -18.34 -16.36 4.86
C VAL A 624 -19.48 -15.37 4.64
N SER A 625 -19.16 -14.10 4.36
CA SER A 625 -20.14 -13.03 4.16
C SER A 625 -20.70 -12.90 2.73
N GLY A 626 -20.16 -13.64 1.75
CA GLY A 626 -20.46 -13.46 0.33
C GLY A 626 -19.29 -12.89 -0.47
N GLY A 627 -19.15 -13.39 -1.70
CA GLY A 627 -18.02 -13.11 -2.60
C GLY A 627 -16.86 -14.07 -2.39
N PHE A 628 -15.75 -13.83 -3.11
CA PHE A 628 -14.60 -14.72 -3.16
C PHE A 628 -13.28 -13.98 -3.04
N LEU A 629 -12.32 -14.54 -2.30
CA LEU A 629 -10.94 -14.07 -2.20
C LEU A 629 -9.99 -15.05 -2.91
N ASN A 630 -8.97 -14.53 -3.59
CA ASN A 630 -7.90 -15.36 -4.14
C ASN A 630 -6.85 -15.67 -3.06
N GLU A 631 -6.65 -16.94 -2.73
CA GLU A 631 -5.60 -17.43 -1.81
C GLU A 631 -4.33 -17.90 -2.59
N GLY A 632 -4.32 -17.72 -3.92
CA GLY A 632 -3.24 -18.12 -4.82
C GLY A 632 -1.96 -17.30 -4.62
N VAL A 633 -1.07 -17.79 -3.75
CA VAL A 633 0.20 -17.14 -3.38
C VAL A 633 1.39 -18.04 -3.77
N HIS A 634 2.45 -17.44 -4.27
CA HIS A 634 3.76 -18.09 -4.45
C HIS A 634 4.58 -17.99 -3.18
N ILE A 635 5.22 -19.08 -2.76
CA ILE A 635 6.33 -19.04 -1.82
C ILE A 635 7.60 -19.12 -2.65
N LEU A 636 8.40 -18.06 -2.63
CA LEU A 636 9.61 -17.90 -3.41
C LEU A 636 10.83 -17.95 -2.50
N TYR A 637 11.99 -18.38 -3.02
CA TYR A 637 13.25 -18.32 -2.30
C TYR A 637 14.42 -17.98 -3.21
N TYR A 638 15.42 -17.29 -2.65
CA TYR A 638 16.71 -17.06 -3.29
C TYR A 638 17.55 -18.33 -3.20
N ASP A 639 17.97 -18.89 -4.33
CA ASP A 639 18.88 -20.06 -4.36
C ASP A 639 20.35 -19.65 -4.50
N THR A 640 21.25 -20.60 -4.32
CA THR A 640 22.71 -20.36 -4.29
C THR A 640 23.32 -19.98 -5.65
N ASP A 641 22.56 -20.12 -6.74
CA ASP A 641 22.90 -19.68 -8.09
C ASP A 641 22.43 -18.24 -8.40
N LEU A 642 21.98 -17.50 -7.37
CA LEU A 642 21.40 -16.15 -7.44
C LEU A 642 20.03 -16.06 -8.13
N THR A 643 19.42 -17.19 -8.52
CA THR A 643 18.07 -17.20 -9.09
C THR A 643 16.98 -17.27 -8.00
N ILE A 644 15.77 -16.86 -8.34
CA ILE A 644 14.58 -16.99 -7.50
C ILE A 644 13.81 -18.23 -7.94
N LYS A 645 13.43 -19.10 -7.00
CA LYS A 645 12.71 -20.36 -7.29
C LYS A 645 11.44 -20.47 -6.46
N THR A 646 10.43 -21.16 -7.01
CA THR A 646 9.16 -21.42 -6.32
C THR A 646 9.26 -22.67 -5.44
N ALA A 647 8.76 -22.59 -4.21
CA ALA A 647 8.74 -23.69 -3.23
C ALA A 647 7.37 -24.38 -3.06
N ASN A 648 6.29 -23.84 -3.65
CA ASN A 648 4.90 -24.30 -3.51
C ASN A 648 4.09 -24.40 -4.82
#